data_AF-A0A9P5H4G9-F1
#
_entry.id   AF-A0A9P5H4G9-F1
#
_cell.length_a   1.000
_cell.length_b   1.000
_cell.length_c   1.000
_cell.angle_alpha   90.00
_cell.angle_beta   90.00
_cell.angle_gamma   90.00
#
_symmetry.space_group_name_H-M   'P 1'
#
loop_
_entity.id
_entity.type
_entity.pdbx_description
1 polymer ?
#
loop_
_entity_poly.entity_id
_entity_poly.type
_entity_poly.pdbx_seq_one_letter_code
_entity_poly.pdbx_strand_id
1 'polypeptide(L)'
;MGSSPPAGFDVKKVAIIGAGPAGLAAAKYLTAQGAFEEIVIFEQQDQVGGIWNYTGLAPGSCRAPQEDPFCPPDEPIRLGAKATPIFTSPMYENLHANIPGGLMNFSCQKFPDDARLFPERIMIQEYLVQYAEDIRHLLRLSQKVNRVTLIPRDGHDRWEVETEYTLNGDITRGTFDAVVVANGHYTTPFIPDMKNMREFNETYPGVITHSKQYRTPHPFQDQKVVVVGNGPSGLDIALQINQECLKPVLISVRHPTSPERLAYAGFEEVVEIDEFLIEEKGVRFKDGRIETDVDAIVFCTGFLYSYPFLSDAEHKLLTTGRGVNGLYEHIFHIQHPTLVFPSLNMKAAPWPLSESQAAVFSAVWSNNLQLPPKAEMEAWSQDLLQKEGDALHVFEPLGDGYYINALHDWVMTAKRPGKKPPRWDDELMWQRSIFLEAKARFEQLGCTAQTLEEIGFHYEPGNWGHDIKGPAQLTFIAMSPSATADATAPPASPKPRDLSHHYSIVTKNRAASKIKAFYKFAGIPGISNFSGGMPNVKYFPYDTLEARVSKADRWTPSPNNPLAETSKQSTISHDSAPLANGLLPDPDFAATSARITIPKILNQPDPSLKLDLSTALQYGLSQGYPPLYSFVRQFTRDVLHPNVPYKGGAEIIMTNGSTDGFSKVLELIVDPWYEGVHPVADRPGFLCETFVFGNILSQAKPHGIQVVPVELDAQGMLAEGPGGLREVLENWDPKNGRRPHFIYTVTLGHNPTSGIQSVQRRKQIYQIASEYDLLIIEDEPYWYLQFPAARFEEAKARGLEVAQSEEPYKFAKKSGFEFIDSLVPSYLNIDVDGRVIRLDTFSKTVAPGCRLGWITAQPALIERFQRITEATTQQPSGFVQSLIAELIRGPQPAATVATFNALSLQDKATFGGWQLDGWVRWLAGLRGEYERRMVLMCSILEENTFQLKQSTPIRQTDAEWGVITKTRILSFDWARGGMFVWARVHFENHPLFEAKGVDVPVLDGPALANAWLIFTTHAPNLVLGSPGAMFSATPEIRAERGWSYVRLCFAAESDENIEAGSRRYVNALQKFWRIKEVAEIEKLINELAVVLG
;
A
#
# COMPACT_ATOMS: atom_id res chain seq x y z
N MET A 1 2.51 -38.48 2.40
CA MET A 1 2.94 -39.44 1.37
C MET A 1 4.11 -38.81 0.63
N GLY A 2 5.28 -39.44 0.63
CA GLY A 2 6.47 -38.89 -0.02
C GLY A 2 6.32 -38.95 -1.55
N SER A 3 6.36 -37.80 -2.21
CA SER A 3 6.43 -37.73 -3.67
C SER A 3 7.84 -38.13 -4.13
N SER A 4 7.94 -39.22 -4.90
CA SER A 4 9.16 -39.57 -5.62
C SER A 4 9.61 -38.38 -6.49
N PRO A 5 10.91 -38.11 -6.62
CA PRO A 5 11.40 -37.07 -7.52
C PRO A 5 10.95 -37.37 -8.97
N PRO A 6 10.59 -36.35 -9.77
CA PRO A 6 10.15 -36.56 -11.15
C PRO A 6 11.25 -37.26 -11.96
N ALA A 7 10.86 -38.23 -12.79
CA ALA A 7 11.76 -38.87 -13.74
C ALA A 7 12.38 -37.81 -14.67
N GLY A 8 13.68 -37.94 -14.98
CA GLY A 8 14.36 -37.04 -15.89
C GLY A 8 13.79 -37.11 -17.32
N PHE A 9 14.00 -36.05 -18.10
CA PHE A 9 13.59 -35.96 -19.50
C PHE A 9 14.52 -36.79 -20.41
N ASP A 10 13.95 -37.52 -21.36
CA ASP A 10 14.70 -38.19 -22.45
C ASP A 10 14.41 -37.50 -23.78
N VAL A 11 14.97 -36.30 -23.96
CA VAL A 11 14.74 -35.47 -25.14
C VAL A 11 15.99 -35.49 -26.02
N LYS A 12 15.88 -36.03 -27.24
CA LYS A 12 16.96 -36.09 -28.25
C LYS A 12 16.61 -35.32 -29.51
N LYS A 13 15.36 -35.39 -29.95
CA LYS A 13 14.85 -34.73 -31.15
C LYS A 13 13.87 -33.63 -30.80
N VAL A 14 14.11 -32.41 -31.26
CA VAL A 14 13.27 -31.25 -30.97
C VAL A 14 12.72 -30.65 -32.26
N ALA A 15 11.39 -30.48 -32.32
CA ALA A 15 10.73 -29.71 -33.37
C ALA A 15 10.43 -28.28 -32.88
N ILE A 16 10.72 -27.29 -33.71
CA ILE A 16 10.40 -25.88 -33.46
C ILE A 16 9.45 -25.42 -34.57
N ILE A 17 8.29 -24.91 -34.21
CA ILE A 17 7.25 -24.48 -35.15
C ILE A 17 7.30 -22.96 -35.25
N GLY A 18 7.74 -22.44 -36.39
CA GLY A 18 7.93 -21.02 -36.67
C GLY A 18 9.40 -20.57 -36.59
N ALA A 19 9.86 -19.83 -37.60
CA ALA A 19 11.20 -19.24 -37.64
C ALA A 19 11.16 -17.70 -37.47
N GLY A 20 10.25 -17.22 -36.62
CA GLY A 20 10.27 -15.86 -36.08
C GLY A 20 11.26 -15.70 -34.92
N PRO A 21 11.30 -14.53 -34.27
CA PRO A 21 12.27 -14.24 -33.20
C PRO A 21 12.34 -15.32 -32.11
N ALA A 22 11.18 -15.82 -31.66
CA ALA A 22 11.10 -16.84 -30.62
C ALA A 22 11.68 -18.20 -31.04
N GLY A 23 11.42 -18.64 -32.27
CA GLY A 23 11.94 -19.91 -32.80
C GLY A 23 13.44 -19.87 -33.07
N LEU A 24 13.93 -18.73 -33.57
CA LEU A 24 15.37 -18.52 -33.77
C LEU A 24 16.13 -18.50 -32.43
N ALA A 25 15.58 -17.81 -31.41
CA ALA A 25 16.14 -17.85 -30.06
C ALA A 25 16.13 -19.28 -29.50
N ALA A 26 15.00 -19.98 -29.58
CA ALA A 26 14.86 -21.37 -29.14
C ALA A 26 15.97 -22.27 -29.73
N ALA A 27 16.17 -22.21 -31.05
CA ALA A 27 17.18 -23.00 -31.75
C ALA A 27 18.60 -22.73 -31.24
N LYS A 28 18.98 -21.47 -31.02
CA LYS A 28 20.32 -21.13 -30.52
C LYS A 28 20.55 -21.61 -29.09
N TYR A 29 19.58 -21.46 -28.19
CA TYR A 29 19.74 -21.92 -26.81
C TYR A 29 19.73 -23.46 -26.71
N LEU A 30 18.88 -24.14 -27.49
CA LEU A 30 18.91 -25.61 -27.59
C LEU A 30 20.24 -26.11 -28.13
N THR A 31 20.75 -25.51 -29.22
CA THR A 31 22.06 -25.86 -29.80
C THR A 31 23.19 -25.66 -28.79
N ALA A 32 23.16 -24.55 -28.03
CA ALA A 32 24.17 -24.23 -27.04
C ALA A 32 24.23 -25.19 -25.83
N GLN A 33 23.19 -25.99 -25.57
CA GLN A 33 23.23 -27.03 -24.53
C GLN A 33 24.10 -28.23 -24.91
N GLY A 34 24.30 -28.48 -26.20
CA GLY A 34 25.04 -29.66 -26.69
C GLY A 34 24.45 -31.01 -26.27
N ALA A 35 23.14 -31.05 -26.00
CA ALA A 35 22.45 -32.21 -25.42
C ALA A 35 21.49 -32.94 -26.39
N PHE A 36 21.17 -32.32 -27.52
CA PHE A 36 20.16 -32.79 -28.47
C PHE A 36 20.81 -33.29 -29.76
N GLU A 37 20.31 -34.40 -30.30
CA GLU A 37 20.85 -35.04 -31.50
C GLU A 37 20.33 -34.39 -32.79
N GLU A 38 19.08 -33.92 -32.76
CA GLU A 38 18.42 -33.34 -33.92
C GLU A 38 17.51 -32.19 -33.49
N ILE A 39 17.68 -31.02 -34.12
CA ILE A 39 16.82 -29.85 -33.94
C ILE A 39 16.31 -29.46 -35.34
N VAL A 40 15.00 -29.36 -35.51
CA VAL A 40 14.40 -28.99 -36.80
C VAL A 40 13.44 -27.83 -36.59
N ILE A 41 13.61 -26.77 -37.38
CA ILE A 41 12.74 -25.59 -37.37
C ILE A 41 11.87 -25.61 -38.62
N PHE A 42 10.55 -25.65 -38.46
CA PHE A 42 9.60 -25.61 -39.57
C PHE A 42 9.07 -24.19 -39.77
N GLU A 43 9.17 -23.66 -40.98
CA GLU A 43 8.66 -22.35 -41.36
C GLU A 43 7.84 -22.47 -42.63
N GLN A 44 6.60 -21.99 -42.61
CA GLN A 44 5.67 -22.10 -43.73
C GLN A 44 6.07 -21.17 -44.89
N GLN A 45 6.79 -20.09 -44.58
CA GLN A 45 7.32 -19.15 -45.57
C GLN A 45 8.66 -19.64 -46.14
N ASP A 46 9.05 -19.08 -47.29
CA ASP A 46 10.35 -19.34 -47.93
C ASP A 46 11.52 -18.56 -47.29
N GLN A 47 11.26 -17.80 -46.23
CA GLN A 47 12.27 -17.05 -45.49
C GLN A 47 11.93 -16.99 -43.99
N VAL A 48 12.96 -16.79 -43.17
CA VAL A 48 12.82 -16.51 -41.73
C VAL A 48 12.27 -15.10 -41.47
N GLY A 49 11.88 -14.84 -40.21
CA GLY A 49 11.42 -13.52 -39.77
C GLY A 49 10.00 -13.52 -39.21
N GLY A 50 9.25 -14.61 -39.43
CA GLY A 50 7.87 -14.73 -38.96
C GLY A 50 6.99 -13.60 -39.49
N ILE A 51 6.34 -12.86 -38.58
CA ILE A 51 5.50 -11.71 -38.96
C ILE A 51 6.29 -10.60 -39.65
N TRP A 52 7.58 -10.44 -39.35
CA TRP A 52 8.42 -9.38 -39.93
C TRP A 52 8.79 -9.62 -41.39
N ASN A 53 8.54 -10.82 -41.92
CA ASN A 53 8.60 -11.08 -43.35
C ASN A 53 7.40 -10.38 -44.03
N TYR A 54 7.64 -9.18 -44.53
CA TYR A 54 6.60 -8.33 -45.08
C TYR A 54 6.29 -8.66 -46.52
N THR A 55 5.00 -8.53 -46.86
CA THR A 55 4.52 -8.63 -48.23
C THR A 55 3.58 -7.43 -48.47
N GLY A 56 3.71 -6.76 -49.60
CA GLY A 56 2.84 -5.64 -49.97
C GLY A 56 1.38 -6.05 -50.25
N LEU A 57 1.03 -7.32 -50.05
CA LEU A 57 -0.30 -7.87 -50.29
C LEU A 57 -1.04 -8.05 -48.95
N ALA A 58 -2.30 -7.64 -48.91
CA ALA A 58 -3.20 -7.85 -47.79
C ALA A 58 -3.99 -9.17 -47.93
N PRO A 59 -4.35 -9.84 -46.83
CA PRO A 59 -5.33 -10.93 -46.87
C PRO A 59 -6.68 -10.38 -47.39
N GLY A 60 -7.51 -11.27 -47.95
CA GLY A 60 -8.80 -10.94 -48.56
C GLY A 60 -9.86 -10.41 -47.58
N SER A 61 -11.13 -10.78 -47.75
CA SER A 61 -12.23 -10.27 -46.91
C SER A 61 -12.06 -10.59 -45.42
N CYS A 62 -12.33 -9.60 -44.56
CA CYS A 62 -12.32 -9.76 -43.11
C CYS A 62 -13.60 -10.46 -42.62
N ARG A 63 -13.48 -11.44 -41.73
CA ARG A 63 -14.64 -11.97 -41.00
C ARG A 63 -15.00 -10.97 -39.89
N ALA A 64 -16.15 -10.34 -39.99
CA ALA A 64 -16.66 -9.41 -38.97
C ALA A 64 -18.10 -9.81 -38.59
N PRO A 65 -18.35 -10.17 -37.32
CA PRO A 65 -17.39 -10.28 -36.23
C PRO A 65 -16.48 -11.52 -36.34
N GLN A 66 -15.42 -11.55 -35.55
CA GLN A 66 -14.50 -12.67 -35.41
C GLN A 66 -14.04 -12.79 -33.95
N GLU A 67 -14.69 -13.69 -33.21
CA GLU A 67 -14.37 -14.02 -31.82
C GLU A 67 -13.96 -15.49 -31.66
N ASP A 68 -13.90 -16.25 -32.76
CA ASP A 68 -13.63 -17.68 -32.75
C ASP A 68 -12.13 -17.97 -32.96
N PRO A 69 -11.40 -18.44 -31.92
CA PRO A 69 -9.99 -18.79 -32.07
C PRO A 69 -9.76 -20.06 -32.89
N PHE A 70 -10.79 -20.86 -33.13
CA PHE A 70 -10.73 -22.12 -33.88
C PHE A 70 -11.07 -21.92 -35.36
N CYS A 71 -11.21 -20.67 -35.81
CA CYS A 71 -11.48 -20.39 -37.21
C CYS A 71 -10.33 -20.90 -38.10
N PRO A 72 -10.63 -21.42 -39.31
CA PRO A 72 -9.59 -21.86 -40.23
C PRO A 72 -8.57 -20.74 -40.52
N PRO A 73 -7.26 -21.06 -40.60
CA PRO A 73 -6.25 -20.11 -41.04
C PRO A 73 -6.55 -19.50 -42.41
N ASP A 74 -6.04 -18.29 -42.64
CA ASP A 74 -6.13 -17.67 -43.96
C ASP A 74 -5.41 -18.52 -45.02
N GLU A 75 -6.07 -18.69 -46.15
CA GLU A 75 -5.48 -19.31 -47.35
C GLU A 75 -4.33 -18.43 -47.87
N PRO A 76 -3.18 -19.02 -48.27
CA PRO A 76 -2.09 -18.26 -48.84
C PRO A 76 -2.45 -17.72 -50.22
N ILE A 77 -1.96 -16.53 -50.54
CA ILE A 77 -2.15 -15.92 -51.86
C ILE A 77 -1.24 -16.64 -52.87
N ARG A 78 -1.83 -17.16 -53.95
CA ARG A 78 -1.10 -17.80 -55.05
C ARG A 78 -1.16 -16.94 -56.31
N LEU A 79 -0.04 -16.33 -56.68
CA LEU A 79 0.09 -15.51 -57.90
C LEU A 79 0.28 -16.33 -59.19
N GLY A 80 0.21 -17.67 -59.10
CA GLY A 80 0.34 -18.61 -60.21
C GLY A 80 0.60 -20.03 -59.73
N ALA A 81 0.45 -21.03 -60.60
CA ALA A 81 0.53 -22.45 -60.23
C ALA A 81 1.92 -22.91 -59.72
N LYS A 82 2.99 -22.15 -60.02
CA LYS A 82 4.38 -22.46 -59.61
C LYS A 82 5.02 -21.39 -58.71
N ALA A 83 4.29 -20.34 -58.34
CA ALA A 83 4.81 -19.29 -57.47
C ALA A 83 4.80 -19.74 -56.01
N THR A 84 5.76 -19.29 -55.22
CA THR A 84 5.75 -19.50 -53.76
C THR A 84 4.46 -18.92 -53.17
N PRO A 85 3.69 -19.71 -52.39
CA PRO A 85 2.51 -19.20 -51.71
C PRO A 85 2.89 -18.10 -50.73
N ILE A 86 2.13 -17.01 -50.76
CA ILE A 86 2.38 -15.85 -49.93
C ILE A 86 1.46 -15.91 -48.71
N PHE A 87 2.05 -16.10 -47.54
CA PHE A 87 1.34 -16.01 -46.26
C PHE A 87 1.43 -14.58 -45.75
N THR A 88 0.29 -13.88 -45.73
CA THR A 88 0.27 -12.46 -45.38
C THR A 88 0.49 -12.26 -43.88
N SER A 89 1.37 -11.31 -43.53
CA SER A 89 1.59 -10.86 -42.15
C SER A 89 0.82 -9.58 -41.85
N PRO A 90 0.65 -9.19 -40.57
CA PRO A 90 0.03 -7.92 -40.19
C PRO A 90 0.96 -6.70 -40.33
N MET A 91 2.13 -6.84 -40.96
CA MET A 91 3.07 -5.74 -41.16
C MET A 91 2.63 -4.82 -42.30
N TYR A 92 2.98 -3.54 -42.19
CA TYR A 92 2.71 -2.49 -43.19
C TYR A 92 3.97 -1.71 -43.54
N GLU A 93 3.92 -0.96 -44.64
CA GLU A 93 5.09 -0.36 -45.31
C GLU A 93 5.87 0.56 -44.36
N ASN A 94 5.19 1.52 -43.77
CA ASN A 94 5.78 2.60 -42.98
C ASN A 94 5.93 2.26 -41.48
N LEU A 95 5.96 0.96 -41.12
CA LEU A 95 6.05 0.53 -39.72
C LEU A 95 7.45 0.76 -39.15
N HIS A 96 7.49 1.43 -37.98
CA HIS A 96 8.64 1.46 -37.08
C HIS A 96 8.34 0.66 -35.81
N ALA A 97 9.37 0.10 -35.18
CA ALA A 97 9.21 -0.58 -33.90
C ALA A 97 8.56 0.33 -32.83
N ASN A 98 7.86 -0.29 -31.89
CA ASN A 98 7.29 0.41 -30.73
C ASN A 98 8.27 0.46 -29.54
N ILE A 99 9.38 -0.27 -29.63
CA ILE A 99 10.39 -0.41 -28.58
C ILE A 99 11.73 0.06 -29.15
N PRO A 100 12.55 0.81 -28.39
CA PRO A 100 13.89 1.19 -28.81
C PRO A 100 14.74 -0.02 -29.21
N GLY A 101 15.57 0.13 -30.24
CA GLY A 101 16.44 -0.94 -30.75
C GLY A 101 17.35 -1.53 -29.66
N GLY A 102 17.89 -0.68 -28.79
CA GLY A 102 18.71 -1.10 -27.64
C GLY A 102 18.02 -2.10 -26.70
N LEU A 103 16.74 -1.86 -26.39
CA LEU A 103 15.90 -2.74 -25.57
C LEU A 103 15.45 -4.00 -26.30
N MET A 104 15.29 -3.91 -27.63
CA MET A 104 14.73 -4.99 -28.43
C MET A 104 15.78 -6.04 -28.82
N ASN A 105 17.07 -5.69 -28.93
CA ASN A 105 18.15 -6.58 -29.39
C ASN A 105 18.19 -7.98 -28.73
N PHE A 106 18.60 -9.00 -29.50
CA PHE A 106 19.16 -10.22 -28.92
C PHE A 106 20.52 -9.95 -28.28
N SER A 107 20.83 -10.66 -27.21
CA SER A 107 22.05 -10.47 -26.40
C SER A 107 23.36 -10.61 -27.17
N CYS A 108 23.36 -11.33 -28.29
CA CYS A 108 24.55 -11.59 -29.11
C CYS A 108 24.58 -10.82 -30.45
N GLN A 109 23.62 -9.95 -30.73
CA GLN A 109 23.58 -9.18 -31.98
C GLN A 109 22.94 -7.82 -31.74
N LYS A 110 23.64 -6.74 -32.11
CA LYS A 110 23.09 -5.38 -32.05
C LYS A 110 22.51 -4.99 -33.41
N PHE A 111 21.53 -4.09 -33.42
CA PHE A 111 21.17 -3.34 -34.61
C PHE A 111 22.37 -2.58 -35.19
N PRO A 112 22.41 -2.32 -36.51
CA PRO A 112 23.40 -1.45 -37.14
C PRO A 112 23.46 -0.07 -36.48
N ASP A 113 24.65 0.55 -36.46
CA ASP A 113 24.86 1.87 -35.82
C ASP A 113 24.08 3.01 -36.51
N ASP A 114 23.71 2.83 -37.78
CA ASP A 114 22.89 3.78 -38.54
C ASP A 114 21.38 3.56 -38.37
N ALA A 115 20.97 2.53 -37.61
CA ALA A 115 19.57 2.27 -37.32
C ALA A 115 18.95 3.41 -36.50
N ARG A 116 17.71 3.76 -36.83
CA ARG A 116 16.91 4.71 -36.04
C ARG A 116 16.63 4.13 -34.65
N LEU A 117 16.43 5.02 -33.68
CA LEU A 117 16.15 4.67 -32.28
C LEU A 117 15.02 3.63 -32.18
N PHE A 118 13.98 3.81 -32.99
CA PHE A 118 12.92 2.83 -33.23
C PHE A 118 13.11 2.26 -34.65
N PRO A 119 13.71 1.07 -34.78
CA PRO A 119 14.12 0.54 -36.08
C PRO A 119 12.97 0.38 -37.06
N GLU A 120 13.26 0.57 -38.34
CA GLU A 120 12.30 0.35 -39.42
C GLU A 120 12.07 -1.15 -39.63
N ARG A 121 10.89 -1.51 -40.11
CA ARG A 121 10.53 -2.91 -40.39
C ARG A 121 11.56 -3.63 -41.28
N ILE A 122 12.12 -2.96 -42.30
CA ILE A 122 13.10 -3.57 -43.20
C ILE A 122 14.39 -3.96 -42.46
N MET A 123 14.91 -3.06 -41.61
CA MET A 123 16.08 -3.31 -40.78
C MET A 123 15.85 -4.47 -39.80
N ILE A 124 14.63 -4.59 -39.27
CA ILE A 124 14.25 -5.70 -38.37
C ILE A 124 14.25 -7.03 -39.12
N GLN A 125 13.72 -7.07 -40.34
CA GLN A 125 13.73 -8.27 -41.17
C GLN A 125 15.17 -8.71 -41.49
N GLU A 126 16.03 -7.77 -41.92
CA GLU A 126 17.45 -8.02 -42.19
C GLU A 126 18.20 -8.51 -40.96
N TYR A 127 17.92 -7.91 -39.80
CA TYR A 127 18.48 -8.32 -38.52
C TYR A 127 18.14 -9.79 -38.19
N LEU A 128 16.89 -10.22 -38.40
CA LEU A 128 16.47 -11.61 -38.14
C LEU A 128 17.06 -12.60 -39.15
N VAL A 129 17.18 -12.20 -40.42
CA VAL A 129 17.87 -12.97 -41.46
C VAL A 129 19.33 -13.19 -41.06
N GLN A 130 20.02 -12.14 -40.64
CA GLN A 130 21.41 -12.23 -40.15
C GLN A 130 21.53 -13.10 -38.90
N TYR A 131 20.60 -12.95 -37.95
CA TYR A 131 20.59 -13.73 -36.72
C TYR A 131 20.42 -15.23 -36.97
N ALA A 132 19.76 -15.62 -38.07
CA ALA A 132 19.51 -17.01 -38.43
C ALA A 132 20.67 -17.70 -39.17
N GLU A 133 21.70 -16.98 -39.64
CA GLU A 133 22.72 -17.51 -40.55
C GLU A 133 23.45 -18.75 -40.02
N ASP A 134 23.88 -18.74 -38.75
CA ASP A 134 24.58 -19.86 -38.10
C ASP A 134 23.70 -21.09 -37.83
N ILE A 135 22.37 -20.91 -37.79
CA ILE A 135 21.38 -21.96 -37.57
C ILE A 135 20.59 -22.33 -38.83
N ARG A 136 20.93 -21.79 -40.01
CA ARG A 136 20.18 -22.05 -41.24
C ARG A 136 20.07 -23.54 -41.61
N HIS A 137 21.08 -24.33 -41.27
CA HIS A 137 21.10 -25.77 -41.52
C HIS A 137 19.99 -26.53 -40.78
N LEU A 138 19.43 -25.95 -39.69
CA LEU A 138 18.31 -26.50 -38.92
C LEU A 138 16.94 -26.16 -39.55
N LEU A 139 16.87 -25.20 -40.47
CA LEU A 139 15.61 -24.71 -41.04
C LEU A 139 15.06 -25.68 -42.11
N ARG A 140 13.73 -25.78 -42.12
CA ARG A 140 12.91 -26.36 -43.19
C ARG A 140 11.91 -25.29 -43.62
N LEU A 141 12.33 -24.48 -44.57
CA LEU A 141 11.53 -23.40 -45.15
C LEU A 141 10.47 -23.99 -46.09
N SER A 142 9.39 -23.23 -46.32
CA SER A 142 8.22 -23.66 -47.09
C SER A 142 7.58 -24.96 -46.58
N GLN A 143 7.70 -25.24 -45.28
CA GLN A 143 7.05 -26.36 -44.62
C GLN A 143 6.01 -25.87 -43.60
N LYS A 144 4.74 -26.00 -43.97
CA LYS A 144 3.61 -25.70 -43.09
C LYS A 144 3.37 -26.89 -42.18
N VAL A 145 3.29 -26.66 -40.87
CA VAL A 145 2.86 -27.69 -39.93
C VAL A 145 1.34 -27.78 -39.94
N ASN A 146 0.81 -28.94 -40.31
CA ASN A 146 -0.62 -29.19 -40.39
C ASN A 146 -1.16 -29.85 -39.13
N ARG A 147 -0.39 -30.76 -38.51
CA ARG A 147 -0.81 -31.48 -37.31
C ARG A 147 0.37 -31.85 -36.41
N VAL A 148 0.14 -31.77 -35.11
CA VAL A 148 1.03 -32.22 -34.04
C VAL A 148 0.21 -33.11 -33.11
N THR A 149 0.57 -34.39 -33.04
CA THR A 149 -0.18 -35.40 -32.28
C THR A 149 0.73 -36.05 -31.25
N LEU A 150 0.25 -36.16 -30.00
CA LEU A 150 0.94 -36.92 -28.96
C LEU A 150 0.73 -38.42 -29.19
N ILE A 151 1.84 -39.15 -29.26
CA ILE A 151 1.90 -40.61 -29.34
C ILE A 151 2.66 -41.11 -28.11
N PRO A 152 1.97 -41.38 -26.98
CA PRO A 152 2.61 -41.85 -25.76
C PRO A 152 3.32 -43.18 -26.04
N ARG A 153 4.60 -43.29 -25.65
CA ARG A 153 5.37 -44.53 -25.84
C ARG A 153 6.23 -44.81 -24.62
N ASP A 154 6.13 -46.03 -24.09
CA ASP A 154 6.95 -46.51 -22.97
C ASP A 154 6.93 -45.58 -21.73
N GLY A 155 5.85 -44.81 -21.54
CA GLY A 155 5.70 -43.84 -20.44
C GLY A 155 6.29 -42.45 -20.70
N HIS A 156 6.80 -42.19 -21.91
CA HIS A 156 7.36 -40.92 -22.34
C HIS A 156 6.50 -40.24 -23.41
N ASP A 157 6.53 -38.90 -23.43
CA ASP A 157 5.91 -38.11 -24.48
C ASP A 157 6.71 -38.29 -25.79
N ARG A 158 6.00 -38.51 -26.90
CA ARG A 158 6.56 -38.45 -28.25
C ARG A 158 5.55 -37.80 -29.17
N TRP A 159 6.01 -36.92 -30.03
CA TRP A 159 5.17 -36.06 -30.86
C TRP A 159 5.38 -36.40 -32.33
N GLU A 160 4.32 -36.77 -33.03
CA GLU A 160 4.31 -36.83 -34.48
C GLU A 160 3.97 -35.44 -35.04
N VAL A 161 4.84 -34.91 -35.89
CA VAL A 161 4.66 -33.63 -36.58
C VAL A 161 4.46 -33.92 -38.06
N GLU A 162 3.28 -33.59 -38.58
CA GLU A 162 2.93 -33.66 -40.00
C GLU A 162 3.11 -32.29 -40.64
N THR A 163 3.92 -32.23 -41.69
CA THR A 163 4.20 -31.03 -42.45
C THR A 163 3.82 -31.18 -43.92
N GLU A 164 3.45 -30.08 -44.54
CA GLU A 164 3.14 -29.96 -45.95
C GLU A 164 4.12 -29.00 -46.61
N TYR A 165 4.75 -29.44 -47.70
CA TYR A 165 5.59 -28.57 -48.51
C TYR A 165 4.71 -27.63 -49.34
N THR A 166 4.75 -26.34 -49.04
CA THR A 166 3.75 -25.37 -49.51
C THR A 166 3.75 -25.17 -51.04
N LEU A 167 4.86 -25.48 -51.71
CA LEU A 167 4.99 -25.36 -53.17
C LEU A 167 4.21 -26.43 -53.95
N ASN A 168 4.22 -27.69 -53.49
CA ASN A 168 3.66 -28.83 -54.26
C ASN A 168 2.62 -29.66 -53.48
N GLY A 169 2.45 -29.42 -52.18
CA GLY A 169 1.50 -30.14 -51.32
C GLY A 169 2.02 -31.48 -50.78
N ASP A 170 3.30 -31.80 -50.95
CA ASP A 170 3.87 -33.06 -50.45
C ASP A 170 3.80 -33.10 -48.91
N ILE A 171 3.26 -34.19 -48.37
CA ILE A 171 3.11 -34.39 -46.93
C ILE A 171 4.27 -35.24 -46.41
N THR A 172 4.94 -34.75 -45.37
CA THR A 172 5.96 -35.51 -44.62
C THR A 172 5.59 -35.63 -43.15
N ARG A 173 6.04 -36.71 -42.50
CA ARG A 173 5.83 -36.94 -41.07
C ARG A 173 7.16 -37.23 -40.38
N GLY A 174 7.37 -36.63 -39.22
CA GLY A 174 8.53 -36.86 -38.37
C GLY A 174 8.13 -37.03 -36.92
N THR A 175 8.91 -37.80 -36.15
CA THR A 175 8.69 -37.98 -34.70
C THR A 175 9.74 -37.26 -33.90
N PHE A 176 9.31 -36.53 -32.88
CA PHE A 176 10.14 -35.70 -32.00
C PHE A 176 9.83 -36.00 -30.54
N ASP A 177 10.79 -35.77 -29.64
CA ASP A 177 10.63 -35.98 -28.20
C ASP A 177 10.09 -34.72 -27.51
N ALA A 178 10.33 -33.55 -28.10
CA ALA A 178 9.81 -32.28 -27.61
C ALA A 178 9.43 -31.32 -28.75
N VAL A 179 8.47 -30.43 -28.49
CA VAL A 179 7.93 -29.47 -29.45
C VAL A 179 7.91 -28.07 -28.85
N VAL A 180 8.47 -27.10 -29.58
CA VAL A 180 8.44 -25.67 -29.28
C VAL A 180 7.42 -25.00 -30.21
N VAL A 181 6.35 -24.46 -29.66
CA VAL A 181 5.30 -23.75 -30.40
C VAL A 181 5.64 -22.26 -30.45
N ALA A 182 6.41 -21.85 -31.46
CA ALA A 182 6.98 -20.51 -31.60
C ALA A 182 6.36 -19.69 -32.76
N ASN A 183 5.14 -20.05 -33.20
CA ASN A 183 4.42 -19.37 -34.29
C ASN A 183 3.81 -18.02 -33.87
N GLY A 184 3.77 -17.72 -32.56
CA GLY A 184 3.21 -16.49 -32.02
C GLY A 184 1.68 -16.41 -32.13
N HIS A 185 1.12 -15.22 -31.91
CA HIS A 185 -0.33 -15.01 -31.78
C HIS A 185 -0.89 -13.88 -32.65
N TYR A 186 -0.13 -13.34 -33.61
CA TYR A 186 -0.51 -12.17 -34.41
C TYR A 186 -1.16 -12.51 -35.77
N THR A 187 -1.86 -13.64 -35.84
CA THR A 187 -2.43 -14.14 -37.11
C THR A 187 -3.95 -14.08 -37.14
N THR A 188 -4.64 -14.52 -36.09
CA THR A 188 -6.11 -14.60 -36.06
C THR A 188 -6.68 -13.29 -35.53
N PRO A 189 -7.33 -12.43 -36.34
CA PRO A 189 -7.88 -11.15 -35.87
C PRO A 189 -8.94 -11.34 -34.78
N PHE A 190 -9.03 -10.41 -33.84
CA PHE A 190 -10.16 -10.32 -32.92
C PHE A 190 -11.05 -9.15 -33.31
N ILE A 191 -12.29 -9.39 -33.75
CA ILE A 191 -13.30 -8.37 -34.00
C ILE A 191 -14.54 -8.69 -33.14
N PRO A 192 -14.84 -7.89 -32.10
CA PRO A 192 -15.94 -8.19 -31.19
C PRO A 192 -17.29 -8.15 -31.90
N ASP A 193 -18.24 -9.00 -31.48
CA ASP A 193 -19.61 -8.95 -31.99
C ASP A 193 -20.32 -7.69 -31.48
N MET A 194 -20.92 -6.95 -32.41
CA MET A 194 -21.62 -5.70 -32.16
C MET A 194 -22.95 -5.71 -32.89
N LYS A 195 -23.92 -4.99 -32.33
CA LYS A 195 -25.29 -4.97 -32.87
C LYS A 195 -25.28 -4.57 -34.36
N ASN A 196 -25.94 -5.40 -35.17
CA ASN A 196 -26.08 -5.27 -36.62
C ASN A 196 -24.76 -5.38 -37.44
N MET A 197 -23.62 -5.70 -36.83
CA MET A 197 -22.33 -5.76 -37.55
C MET A 197 -22.35 -6.78 -38.71
N ARG A 198 -22.95 -7.96 -38.50
CA ARG A 198 -23.01 -9.01 -39.54
C ARG A 198 -23.75 -8.54 -40.78
N GLU A 199 -24.96 -8.04 -40.60
CA GLU A 199 -25.80 -7.52 -41.68
C GLU A 199 -25.14 -6.32 -42.37
N PHE A 200 -24.48 -5.45 -41.61
CA PHE A 200 -23.71 -4.33 -42.16
C PHE A 200 -22.55 -4.80 -43.04
N ASN A 201 -21.77 -5.79 -42.59
CA ASN A 201 -20.64 -6.33 -43.34
C ASN A 201 -21.08 -7.08 -44.61
N GLU A 202 -22.24 -7.76 -44.56
CA GLU A 202 -22.85 -8.41 -45.72
C GLU A 202 -23.36 -7.37 -46.75
N THR A 203 -23.92 -6.26 -46.28
CA THR A 203 -24.45 -5.18 -47.13
C THR A 203 -23.33 -4.33 -47.75
N TYR A 204 -22.29 -4.03 -46.97
CA TYR A 204 -21.16 -3.17 -47.36
C TYR A 204 -19.81 -3.92 -47.22
N PRO A 205 -19.56 -4.96 -48.04
CA PRO A 205 -18.34 -5.74 -47.93
C PRO A 205 -17.10 -4.88 -48.19
N GLY A 206 -16.11 -5.00 -47.31
CA GLY A 206 -14.84 -4.25 -47.40
C GLY A 206 -14.81 -2.94 -46.61
N VAL A 207 -15.95 -2.46 -46.10
CA VAL A 207 -15.95 -1.30 -45.18
C VAL A 207 -15.32 -1.67 -43.84
N ILE A 208 -15.66 -2.84 -43.28
CA ILE A 208 -15.05 -3.34 -42.05
C ILE A 208 -13.77 -4.11 -42.40
N THR A 209 -12.64 -3.66 -41.87
CA THR A 209 -11.33 -4.30 -42.00
C THR A 209 -10.65 -4.43 -40.65
N HIS A 210 -9.61 -5.25 -40.56
CA HIS A 210 -8.73 -5.32 -39.40
C HIS A 210 -7.35 -4.74 -39.73
N SER A 211 -6.58 -4.33 -38.72
CA SER A 211 -5.19 -3.86 -38.87
C SER A 211 -4.28 -4.85 -39.62
N LYS A 212 -4.64 -6.13 -39.64
CA LYS A 212 -3.95 -7.18 -40.42
C LYS A 212 -3.97 -6.90 -41.94
N GLN A 213 -5.01 -6.24 -42.44
CA GLN A 213 -5.20 -5.89 -43.85
C GLN A 213 -4.61 -4.53 -44.23
N TYR A 214 -4.24 -3.70 -43.25
CA TYR A 214 -3.63 -2.40 -43.51
C TYR A 214 -2.22 -2.57 -44.10
N ARG A 215 -1.88 -1.78 -45.13
CA ARG A 215 -0.55 -1.79 -45.79
C ARG A 215 0.03 -0.40 -45.95
N THR A 216 -0.79 0.53 -46.40
CA THR A 216 -0.43 1.93 -46.63
C THR A 216 -1.65 2.81 -46.32
N PRO A 217 -1.46 4.12 -46.09
CA PRO A 217 -2.58 5.04 -45.87
C PRO A 217 -3.31 5.42 -47.17
N HIS A 218 -2.67 5.24 -48.32
CA HIS A 218 -3.18 5.66 -49.62
C HIS A 218 -4.59 5.16 -50.01
N PRO A 219 -4.99 3.90 -49.72
CA PRO A 219 -6.35 3.42 -49.99
C PRO A 219 -7.45 4.18 -49.24
N PHE A 220 -7.10 4.96 -48.22
CA PHE A 220 -8.03 5.75 -47.41
C PHE A 220 -8.10 7.22 -47.84
N GLN A 221 -7.47 7.57 -48.97
CA GLN A 221 -7.49 8.93 -49.51
C GLN A 221 -8.94 9.39 -49.74
N ASP A 222 -9.25 10.60 -49.27
CA ASP A 222 -10.58 11.22 -49.41
C ASP A 222 -11.75 10.38 -48.86
N GLN A 223 -11.49 9.43 -47.94
CA GLN A 223 -12.50 8.61 -47.27
C GLN A 223 -12.80 9.09 -45.85
N LYS A 224 -14.03 8.87 -45.40
CA LYS A 224 -14.41 9.03 -43.98
C LYS A 224 -14.09 7.74 -43.20
N VAL A 225 -13.16 7.83 -42.26
CA VAL A 225 -12.58 6.64 -41.60
C VAL A 225 -12.80 6.62 -40.08
N VAL A 226 -13.20 5.46 -39.57
CA VAL A 226 -13.22 5.14 -38.14
C VAL A 226 -12.16 4.08 -37.83
N VAL A 227 -11.28 4.35 -36.88
CA VAL A 227 -10.32 3.36 -36.34
C VAL A 227 -10.80 2.90 -34.97
N VAL A 228 -10.90 1.59 -34.74
CA VAL A 228 -11.41 1.03 -33.47
C VAL A 228 -10.25 0.48 -32.64
N GLY A 229 -9.95 1.14 -31.53
CA GLY A 229 -8.89 0.76 -30.59
C GLY A 229 -7.64 1.64 -30.69
N ASN A 230 -7.07 1.98 -29.53
CA ASN A 230 -5.88 2.84 -29.38
C ASN A 230 -4.65 2.11 -28.83
N GLY A 231 -4.51 0.82 -29.16
CA GLY A 231 -3.26 0.09 -28.96
C GLY A 231 -2.13 0.61 -29.86
N PRO A 232 -0.92 0.02 -29.81
CA PRO A 232 0.21 0.48 -30.61
C PRO A 232 -0.09 0.59 -32.11
N SER A 233 -0.66 -0.45 -32.72
CA SER A 233 -1.05 -0.42 -34.14
C SER A 233 -2.20 0.55 -34.42
N GLY A 234 -3.14 0.71 -33.49
CA GLY A 234 -4.29 1.60 -33.68
C GLY A 234 -3.89 3.06 -33.81
N LEU A 235 -2.95 3.49 -32.96
CA LEU A 235 -2.45 4.86 -32.98
C LEU A 235 -1.54 5.13 -34.18
N ASP A 236 -0.66 4.19 -34.53
CA ASP A 236 0.24 4.33 -35.70
C ASP A 236 -0.55 4.32 -37.03
N ILE A 237 -1.48 3.38 -37.19
CA ILE A 237 -2.34 3.32 -38.39
C ILE A 237 -3.23 4.56 -38.49
N ALA A 238 -3.84 5.02 -37.39
CA ALA A 238 -4.62 6.25 -37.40
C ALA A 238 -3.76 7.45 -37.81
N LEU A 239 -2.50 7.53 -37.36
CA LEU A 239 -1.56 8.61 -37.71
C LEU A 239 -1.27 8.66 -39.19
N GLN A 240 -1.04 7.51 -39.80
CA GLN A 240 -0.80 7.41 -41.22
C GLN A 240 -2.05 7.73 -42.02
N ILE A 241 -3.22 7.15 -41.68
CA ILE A 241 -4.47 7.39 -42.39
C ILE A 241 -4.87 8.87 -42.32
N ASN A 242 -4.70 9.52 -41.18
CA ASN A 242 -5.06 10.92 -41.00
C ASN A 242 -4.24 11.86 -41.89
N GLN A 243 -3.15 11.42 -42.50
CA GLN A 243 -2.40 12.23 -43.47
C GLN A 243 -3.09 12.32 -44.84
N GLU A 244 -3.92 11.33 -45.20
CA GLU A 244 -4.51 11.21 -46.54
C GLU A 244 -6.05 11.19 -46.57
N CYS A 245 -6.74 10.85 -45.47
CA CYS A 245 -8.20 10.72 -45.44
C CYS A 245 -8.95 12.07 -45.35
N LEU A 246 -10.29 12.02 -45.40
CA LEU A 246 -11.13 13.15 -44.99
C LEU A 246 -10.95 13.36 -43.48
N LYS A 247 -10.29 14.46 -43.13
CA LYS A 247 -9.99 14.78 -41.74
C LYS A 247 -11.25 15.23 -40.97
N PRO A 248 -11.35 14.89 -39.67
CA PRO A 248 -10.41 14.06 -38.91
C PRO A 248 -10.71 12.55 -39.04
N VAL A 249 -9.68 11.69 -38.88
CA VAL A 249 -9.92 10.29 -38.52
C VAL A 249 -10.66 10.24 -37.18
N LEU A 250 -11.71 9.43 -37.10
CA LEU A 250 -12.39 9.14 -35.84
C LEU A 250 -11.75 7.93 -35.18
N ILE A 251 -11.26 8.04 -33.94
CA ILE A 251 -10.71 6.91 -33.19
C ILE A 251 -11.65 6.50 -32.06
N SER A 252 -12.30 5.34 -32.21
CA SER A 252 -13.22 4.76 -31.23
C SER A 252 -12.45 4.01 -30.15
N VAL A 253 -12.53 4.46 -28.89
CA VAL A 253 -11.74 3.91 -27.78
C VAL A 253 -12.57 3.51 -26.55
N ARG A 254 -12.07 2.54 -25.78
CA ARG A 254 -12.60 2.16 -24.45
C ARG A 254 -11.92 2.91 -23.30
N HIS A 255 -10.68 3.34 -23.53
CA HIS A 255 -9.87 4.09 -22.59
C HIS A 255 -9.29 5.30 -23.32
N PRO A 256 -9.29 6.49 -22.71
CA PRO A 256 -8.87 7.70 -23.39
C PRO A 256 -7.39 7.65 -23.79
N THR A 257 -7.08 8.15 -24.97
CA THR A 257 -5.71 8.34 -25.47
C THR A 257 -5.07 9.53 -24.75
N SER A 258 -3.75 9.54 -24.56
CA SER A 258 -3.10 10.65 -23.88
C SER A 258 -3.32 11.97 -24.65
N PRO A 259 -3.66 13.07 -23.96
CA PRO A 259 -3.95 14.37 -24.56
C PRO A 259 -2.81 14.92 -25.43
N GLU A 260 -1.57 14.72 -25.00
CA GLU A 260 -0.38 15.12 -25.76
C GLU A 260 -0.27 14.39 -27.10
N ARG A 261 -0.63 13.10 -27.11
CA ARG A 261 -0.64 12.28 -28.33
C ARG A 261 -1.81 12.65 -29.24
N LEU A 262 -3.00 12.87 -28.69
CA LEU A 262 -4.17 13.34 -29.46
C LEU A 262 -3.91 14.71 -30.11
N ALA A 263 -3.29 15.64 -29.37
CA ALA A 263 -2.97 16.98 -29.86
C ALA A 263 -1.96 16.97 -31.01
N TYR A 264 -0.95 16.09 -30.96
CA TYR A 264 0.00 15.89 -32.05
C TYR A 264 -0.65 15.19 -33.27
N ALA A 265 -1.45 14.17 -33.02
CA ALA A 265 -2.03 13.30 -34.03
C ALA A 265 -3.09 13.96 -34.92
N GLY A 266 -3.89 14.87 -34.35
CA GLY A 266 -4.98 15.54 -35.05
C GLY A 266 -6.16 14.62 -35.40
N PHE A 267 -6.36 13.52 -34.65
CA PHE A 267 -7.57 12.69 -34.74
C PHE A 267 -8.66 13.24 -33.83
N GLU A 268 -9.89 12.80 -34.05
CA GLU A 268 -11.00 12.99 -33.13
C GLU A 268 -11.28 11.69 -32.36
N GLU A 269 -11.20 11.73 -31.04
CA GLU A 269 -11.53 10.59 -30.19
C GLU A 269 -13.05 10.49 -30.00
N VAL A 270 -13.61 9.31 -30.25
CA VAL A 270 -15.02 8.97 -30.04
C VAL A 270 -15.14 7.78 -29.09
N VAL A 271 -16.28 7.67 -28.40
CA VAL A 271 -16.52 6.53 -27.51
C VAL A 271 -16.77 5.25 -28.32
N GLU A 272 -16.87 4.12 -27.63
CA GLU A 272 -17.09 2.81 -28.26
C GLU A 272 -18.37 2.79 -29.13
N ILE A 273 -18.30 2.09 -30.26
CA ILE A 273 -19.45 1.81 -31.13
C ILE A 273 -20.48 0.97 -30.35
N ASP A 274 -21.74 1.38 -30.42
CA ASP A 274 -22.88 0.68 -29.83
C ASP A 274 -23.59 -0.19 -30.89
N GLU A 275 -23.86 0.37 -32.08
CA GLU A 275 -24.54 -0.33 -33.17
C GLU A 275 -24.12 0.16 -34.56
N PHE A 276 -24.20 -0.75 -35.54
CA PHE A 276 -24.06 -0.45 -36.96
C PHE A 276 -25.41 -0.07 -37.57
N LEU A 277 -25.42 0.97 -38.39
CA LEU A 277 -26.60 1.55 -39.02
C LEU A 277 -26.56 1.27 -40.53
N ILE A 278 -27.39 0.33 -40.99
CA ILE A 278 -27.35 -0.18 -42.37
C ILE A 278 -27.85 0.88 -43.37
N GLU A 279 -28.98 1.53 -43.09
CA GLU A 279 -29.61 2.47 -44.02
C GLU A 279 -28.74 3.71 -44.27
N GLU A 280 -28.01 4.15 -43.25
CA GLU A 280 -27.17 5.35 -43.26
C GLU A 280 -25.69 5.07 -43.57
N LYS A 281 -25.32 3.81 -43.85
CA LYS A 281 -23.92 3.36 -44.01
C LYS A 281 -23.03 3.94 -42.88
N GLY A 282 -23.44 3.72 -41.63
CA GLY A 282 -22.88 4.44 -40.48
C GLY A 282 -22.80 3.64 -39.18
N VAL A 283 -22.39 4.31 -38.12
CA VAL A 283 -22.31 3.77 -36.76
C VAL A 283 -22.94 4.73 -35.75
N ARG A 284 -23.53 4.17 -34.70
CA ARG A 284 -23.91 4.91 -33.49
C ARG A 284 -22.95 4.55 -32.37
N PHE A 285 -22.43 5.55 -31.68
CA PHE A 285 -21.57 5.40 -30.51
C PHE A 285 -22.39 5.35 -29.22
N LYS A 286 -21.80 4.84 -28.13
CA LYS A 286 -22.47 4.68 -26.82
C LYS A 286 -22.92 5.98 -26.15
N ASP A 287 -22.40 7.12 -26.57
CA ASP A 287 -22.84 8.45 -26.12
C ASP A 287 -24.03 8.98 -26.94
N GLY A 288 -24.51 8.22 -27.93
CA GLY A 288 -25.61 8.56 -28.81
C GLY A 288 -25.21 9.30 -30.08
N ARG A 289 -23.93 9.66 -30.27
CA ARG A 289 -23.45 10.27 -31.53
C ARG A 289 -23.63 9.29 -32.69
N ILE A 290 -24.09 9.80 -33.81
CA ILE A 290 -24.26 9.03 -35.05
C ILE A 290 -23.31 9.59 -36.10
N GLU A 291 -22.58 8.69 -36.77
CA GLU A 291 -21.76 9.01 -37.92
C GLU A 291 -22.24 8.22 -39.13
N THR A 292 -22.72 8.93 -40.15
CA THR A 292 -23.22 8.37 -41.41
C THR A 292 -22.14 8.42 -42.48
N ASP A 293 -22.39 7.71 -43.59
CA ASP A 293 -21.55 7.73 -44.79
C ASP A 293 -20.08 7.37 -44.48
N VAL A 294 -19.87 6.38 -43.62
CA VAL A 294 -18.54 5.90 -43.24
C VAL A 294 -18.01 4.99 -44.34
N ASP A 295 -16.83 5.30 -44.87
CA ASP A 295 -16.22 4.58 -45.98
C ASP A 295 -15.34 3.43 -45.53
N ALA A 296 -14.70 3.57 -44.36
CA ALA A 296 -13.87 2.52 -43.80
C ALA A 296 -13.92 2.48 -42.26
N ILE A 297 -13.96 1.27 -41.71
CA ILE A 297 -13.88 0.99 -40.27
C ILE A 297 -12.75 0.00 -40.05
N VAL A 298 -11.64 0.46 -39.47
CA VAL A 298 -10.42 -0.32 -39.26
C VAL A 298 -10.33 -0.77 -37.82
N PHE A 299 -10.54 -2.05 -37.56
CA PHE A 299 -10.40 -2.66 -36.24
C PHE A 299 -8.93 -2.89 -35.89
N CYS A 300 -8.48 -2.26 -34.81
CA CYS A 300 -7.17 -2.39 -34.20
C CYS A 300 -7.28 -3.03 -32.81
N THR A 301 -8.08 -4.11 -32.73
CA THR A 301 -8.56 -4.73 -31.49
C THR A 301 -7.74 -5.93 -31.03
N GLY A 302 -6.66 -6.24 -31.74
CA GLY A 302 -5.69 -7.29 -31.39
C GLY A 302 -5.98 -8.62 -32.08
N PHE A 303 -5.36 -9.68 -31.58
CA PHE A 303 -5.42 -11.01 -32.18
C PHE A 303 -5.74 -12.06 -31.12
N LEU A 304 -6.30 -13.18 -31.55
CA LEU A 304 -6.54 -14.36 -30.73
C LEU A 304 -5.35 -15.32 -30.80
N TYR A 305 -5.05 -15.98 -29.67
CA TYR A 305 -4.23 -17.18 -29.67
C TYR A 305 -4.97 -18.30 -30.42
N SER A 306 -4.28 -18.96 -31.34
CA SER A 306 -4.83 -20.01 -32.20
C SER A 306 -3.72 -20.97 -32.61
N TYR A 307 -3.96 -22.27 -32.44
CA TYR A 307 -2.99 -23.34 -32.71
C TYR A 307 -3.69 -24.50 -33.43
N PRO A 308 -4.19 -24.29 -34.66
CA PRO A 308 -5.05 -25.25 -35.36
C PRO A 308 -4.35 -26.59 -35.65
N PHE A 309 -3.00 -26.62 -35.59
CA PHE A 309 -2.20 -27.83 -35.72
C PHE A 309 -2.16 -28.67 -34.42
N LEU A 310 -2.65 -28.19 -33.28
CA LEU A 310 -2.73 -28.91 -31.99
C LEU A 310 -4.13 -29.50 -31.74
N SER A 311 -4.85 -29.94 -32.76
CA SER A 311 -6.29 -30.28 -32.73
C SER A 311 -6.78 -31.12 -31.53
N ASP A 312 -5.97 -32.04 -30.98
CA ASP A 312 -6.35 -32.87 -29.82
C ASP A 312 -6.20 -32.17 -28.45
N ALA A 313 -5.31 -31.17 -28.36
CA ALA A 313 -4.97 -30.43 -27.14
C ALA A 313 -5.48 -28.99 -27.15
N GLU A 314 -5.76 -28.42 -28.34
CA GLU A 314 -6.12 -27.02 -28.54
C GLU A 314 -7.35 -26.62 -27.71
N HIS A 315 -8.41 -27.43 -27.72
CA HIS A 315 -9.64 -27.17 -26.97
C HIS A 315 -9.48 -27.24 -25.43
N LYS A 316 -8.35 -27.76 -24.93
CA LYS A 316 -8.03 -27.75 -23.50
C LYS A 316 -7.17 -26.55 -23.11
N LEU A 317 -6.39 -26.03 -24.06
CA LEU A 317 -5.50 -24.88 -23.86
C LEU A 317 -6.23 -23.56 -24.11
N LEU A 318 -7.10 -23.51 -25.09
CA LEU A 318 -7.82 -22.30 -25.51
C LEU A 318 -9.29 -22.37 -25.08
N THR A 319 -9.76 -21.30 -24.43
CA THR A 319 -11.19 -21.10 -24.13
C THR A 319 -11.79 -20.07 -25.09
N THR A 320 -11.41 -18.79 -24.94
CA THR A 320 -11.88 -17.66 -25.76
C THR A 320 -10.83 -17.17 -26.76
N GLY A 321 -9.64 -17.79 -26.77
CA GLY A 321 -8.50 -17.30 -27.56
C GLY A 321 -7.82 -16.06 -26.98
N ARG A 322 -8.22 -15.61 -25.79
CA ARG A 322 -7.65 -14.43 -25.11
C ARG A 322 -6.44 -14.76 -24.22
N GLY A 323 -6.15 -16.05 -24.05
CA GLY A 323 -4.99 -16.58 -23.32
C GLY A 323 -4.80 -18.07 -23.56
N VAL A 324 -3.68 -18.62 -23.08
CA VAL A 324 -3.34 -20.04 -23.17
C VAL A 324 -3.30 -20.64 -21.76
N ASN A 325 -4.27 -21.50 -21.46
CA ASN A 325 -4.45 -22.11 -20.15
C ASN A 325 -3.52 -23.30 -19.95
N GLY A 326 -3.37 -23.75 -18.70
CA GLY A 326 -2.66 -24.98 -18.37
C GLY A 326 -1.15 -24.91 -18.58
N LEU A 327 -0.58 -23.70 -18.54
CA LEU A 327 0.85 -23.46 -18.63
C LEU A 327 1.45 -23.11 -17.27
N TYR A 328 2.69 -23.54 -17.03
CA TYR A 328 3.53 -23.10 -15.91
C TYR A 328 4.57 -22.09 -16.39
N GLU A 329 4.75 -21.01 -15.62
CA GLU A 329 5.63 -19.90 -15.96
C GLU A 329 5.39 -19.38 -17.38
N HIS A 330 4.14 -19.37 -17.87
CA HIS A 330 3.78 -19.03 -19.25
C HIS A 330 4.48 -19.86 -20.36
N ILE A 331 5.28 -20.88 -20.03
CA ILE A 331 6.15 -21.62 -20.97
C ILE A 331 5.68 -23.06 -21.12
N PHE A 332 5.62 -23.81 -20.01
CA PHE A 332 5.52 -25.27 -20.05
C PHE A 332 4.08 -25.75 -20.00
N HIS A 333 3.67 -26.61 -20.93
CA HIS A 333 2.40 -27.30 -20.78
C HIS A 333 2.46 -28.27 -19.60
N ILE A 334 1.61 -28.05 -18.60
CA ILE A 334 1.71 -28.74 -17.30
C ILE A 334 1.51 -30.26 -17.43
N GLN A 335 0.61 -30.68 -18.34
CA GLN A 335 0.33 -32.10 -18.53
C GLN A 335 1.43 -32.80 -19.34
N HIS A 336 2.05 -32.09 -20.28
CA HIS A 336 3.13 -32.60 -21.13
C HIS A 336 4.26 -31.55 -21.25
N PRO A 337 5.19 -31.48 -20.28
CA PRO A 337 6.23 -30.43 -20.24
C PRO A 337 7.27 -30.50 -21.37
N THR A 338 7.16 -31.49 -22.26
CA THR A 338 7.88 -31.57 -23.54
C THR A 338 7.26 -30.68 -24.63
N LEU A 339 6.10 -30.05 -24.36
CA LEU A 339 5.45 -29.05 -25.20
C LEU A 339 5.56 -27.67 -24.53
N VAL A 340 6.17 -26.69 -25.21
CA VAL A 340 6.38 -25.33 -24.68
C VAL A 340 5.91 -24.25 -25.63
N PHE A 341 5.52 -23.10 -25.06
CA PHE A 341 5.00 -21.94 -25.77
C PHE A 341 5.79 -20.67 -25.42
N PRO A 342 6.94 -20.41 -26.05
CA PRO A 342 7.68 -19.18 -25.80
C PRO A 342 6.98 -17.95 -26.39
N SER A 343 7.18 -16.81 -25.72
CA SER A 343 6.80 -15.47 -26.19
C SER A 343 5.31 -15.27 -26.43
N LEU A 344 4.47 -15.91 -25.61
CA LEU A 344 3.03 -15.64 -25.56
C LEU A 344 2.73 -14.26 -24.96
N ASN A 345 3.64 -13.71 -24.18
CA ASN A 345 3.38 -12.56 -23.33
C ASN A 345 3.16 -11.26 -24.12
N MET A 346 2.12 -10.52 -23.75
CA MET A 346 1.80 -9.20 -24.29
C MET A 346 2.39 -8.10 -23.41
N LYS A 347 2.60 -6.91 -23.99
CA LYS A 347 3.29 -5.77 -23.35
C LYS A 347 4.72 -6.10 -22.89
N ALA A 348 5.38 -7.01 -23.58
CA ALA A 348 6.76 -7.40 -23.31
C ALA A 348 7.74 -6.90 -24.38
N ALA A 349 9.02 -6.82 -24.05
CA ALA A 349 10.12 -6.82 -25.02
C ALA A 349 10.37 -8.27 -25.50
N PRO A 350 9.90 -8.66 -26.71
CA PRO A 350 9.73 -10.06 -27.05
C PRO A 350 11.05 -10.81 -27.28
N TRP A 351 12.11 -10.17 -27.77
CA TRP A 351 13.33 -10.89 -28.12
C TRP A 351 14.14 -11.26 -26.87
N PRO A 352 14.46 -10.33 -25.93
CA PRO A 352 15.12 -10.72 -24.69
C PRO A 352 14.30 -11.71 -23.87
N LEU A 353 12.97 -11.55 -23.86
CA LEU A 353 12.07 -12.51 -23.22
C LEU A 353 12.18 -13.91 -23.84
N SER A 354 12.19 -14.00 -25.18
CA SER A 354 12.33 -15.27 -25.88
C SER A 354 13.64 -15.98 -25.58
N GLU A 355 14.74 -15.24 -25.43
CA GLU A 355 16.03 -15.79 -25.01
C GLU A 355 15.99 -16.36 -23.60
N SER A 356 15.40 -15.62 -22.64
CA SER A 356 15.28 -16.09 -21.26
C SER A 356 14.40 -17.33 -21.13
N GLN A 357 13.28 -17.39 -21.84
CA GLN A 357 12.41 -18.57 -21.85
C GLN A 357 13.10 -19.77 -22.52
N ALA A 358 13.82 -19.54 -23.63
CA ALA A 358 14.59 -20.56 -24.32
C ALA A 358 15.74 -21.14 -23.48
N ALA A 359 16.42 -20.29 -22.71
CA ALA A 359 17.44 -20.74 -21.77
C ALA A 359 16.85 -21.72 -20.74
N VAL A 360 15.68 -21.40 -20.18
CA VAL A 360 15.02 -22.23 -19.17
C VAL A 360 14.60 -23.59 -19.74
N PHE A 361 13.81 -23.65 -20.82
CA PHE A 361 13.35 -24.96 -21.32
C PHE A 361 14.47 -25.81 -21.92
N SER A 362 15.51 -25.20 -22.50
CA SER A 362 16.67 -25.95 -22.98
C SER A 362 17.47 -26.56 -21.82
N ALA A 363 17.61 -25.85 -20.68
CA ALA A 363 18.25 -26.37 -19.48
C ALA A 363 17.39 -27.47 -18.80
N VAL A 364 16.06 -27.34 -18.82
CA VAL A 364 15.14 -28.35 -18.31
C VAL A 364 15.21 -29.65 -19.12
N TRP A 365 15.06 -29.57 -20.45
CA TRP A 365 15.09 -30.76 -21.30
C TRP A 365 16.46 -31.44 -21.38
N SER A 366 17.54 -30.70 -21.10
CA SER A 366 18.89 -31.27 -20.94
C SER A 366 19.17 -31.81 -19.53
N ASN A 367 18.17 -31.81 -18.64
CA ASN A 367 18.24 -32.21 -17.23
C ASN A 367 19.28 -31.43 -16.39
N ASN A 368 19.66 -30.24 -16.86
CA ASN A 368 20.53 -29.33 -16.13
C ASN A 368 19.74 -28.46 -15.13
N LEU A 369 18.42 -28.32 -15.33
CA LEU A 369 17.48 -27.61 -14.45
C LEU A 369 16.24 -28.50 -14.20
N GLN A 370 15.63 -28.41 -13.01
CA GLN A 370 14.45 -29.21 -12.65
C GLN A 370 13.19 -28.34 -12.62
N LEU A 371 12.07 -28.89 -13.10
CA LEU A 371 10.75 -28.33 -12.88
C LEU A 371 10.22 -28.73 -11.48
N PRO A 372 9.39 -27.89 -10.86
CA PRO A 372 8.71 -28.26 -9.62
C PRO A 372 7.67 -29.37 -9.87
N PRO A 373 7.17 -30.02 -8.80
CA PRO A 373 6.11 -31.00 -8.89
C PRO A 373 4.87 -30.46 -9.61
N LYS A 374 4.17 -31.35 -10.33
CA LYS A 374 2.96 -31.01 -11.10
C LYS A 374 1.92 -30.23 -10.29
N ALA A 375 1.68 -30.60 -9.04
CA ALA A 375 0.71 -29.92 -8.18
C ALA A 375 1.09 -28.44 -7.92
N GLU A 376 2.38 -28.12 -7.82
CA GLU A 376 2.84 -26.74 -7.65
C GLU A 376 2.69 -25.95 -8.95
N MET A 377 2.97 -26.59 -10.10
CA MET A 377 2.74 -25.99 -11.41
C MET A 377 1.24 -25.70 -11.64
N GLU A 378 0.35 -26.62 -11.25
CA GLU A 378 -1.11 -26.44 -11.33
C GLU A 378 -1.59 -25.33 -10.39
N ALA A 379 -1.09 -25.27 -9.16
CA ALA A 379 -1.42 -24.21 -8.22
C ALA A 379 -0.99 -22.81 -8.74
N TRP A 380 0.21 -22.70 -9.31
CA TRP A 380 0.69 -21.47 -9.95
C TRP A 380 -0.23 -21.04 -11.09
N SER A 381 -0.61 -21.98 -11.96
CA SER A 381 -1.47 -21.69 -13.11
C SER A 381 -2.88 -21.27 -12.69
N GLN A 382 -3.43 -21.88 -11.65
CA GLN A 382 -4.73 -21.53 -11.09
C GLN A 382 -4.72 -20.16 -10.40
N ASP A 383 -3.67 -19.83 -9.65
CA ASP A 383 -3.53 -18.51 -9.01
C ASP A 383 -3.44 -17.40 -10.06
N LEU A 384 -2.64 -17.60 -11.12
CA LEU A 384 -2.56 -16.66 -12.24
C LEU A 384 -3.92 -16.50 -12.94
N LEU A 385 -4.62 -17.60 -13.21
CA LEU A 385 -5.95 -17.55 -13.84
C LEU A 385 -6.98 -16.84 -12.96
N GLN A 386 -6.98 -17.10 -11.65
CA GLN A 386 -7.89 -16.45 -10.70
C GLN A 386 -7.62 -14.94 -10.59
N LYS A 387 -6.35 -14.55 -10.67
CA LYS A 387 -5.92 -13.15 -10.58
C LYS A 387 -6.19 -12.37 -11.87
N GLU A 388 -5.86 -12.94 -13.03
CA GLU A 388 -5.81 -12.22 -14.31
C GLU A 388 -7.03 -12.47 -15.21
N GLY A 389 -7.79 -13.55 -15.00
CA GLY A 389 -8.96 -13.89 -15.81
C GLY A 389 -8.63 -13.97 -17.31
N ASP A 390 -9.33 -13.19 -18.14
CA ASP A 390 -9.12 -13.13 -19.59
C ASP A 390 -7.83 -12.39 -20.02
N ALA A 391 -7.06 -11.82 -19.08
CA ALA A 391 -5.80 -11.11 -19.35
C ALA A 391 -4.55 -11.97 -19.14
N LEU A 392 -4.67 -13.30 -19.25
CA LEU A 392 -3.54 -14.23 -19.20
C LEU A 392 -2.41 -13.80 -20.15
N HIS A 393 -1.16 -13.91 -19.66
CA HIS A 393 0.07 -13.51 -20.36
C HIS A 393 0.21 -12.00 -20.63
N VAL A 394 -0.68 -11.13 -20.15
CA VAL A 394 -0.52 -9.67 -20.29
C VAL A 394 0.30 -9.15 -19.10
N PHE A 395 1.48 -8.58 -19.34
CA PHE A 395 2.28 -8.02 -18.27
C PHE A 395 1.84 -6.62 -17.85
N GLU A 396 1.96 -6.37 -16.55
CA GLU A 396 1.93 -5.04 -15.95
C GLU A 396 3.16 -4.20 -16.37
N PRO A 397 3.15 -2.87 -16.20
CA PRO A 397 4.32 -2.04 -16.46
C PRO A 397 5.59 -2.59 -15.80
N LEU A 398 6.68 -2.69 -16.57
CA LEU A 398 7.98 -3.29 -16.20
C LEU A 398 7.94 -4.80 -15.83
N GLY A 399 6.79 -5.45 -15.90
CA GLY A 399 6.64 -6.87 -15.56
C GLY A 399 7.52 -7.79 -16.40
N ASP A 400 7.76 -7.44 -17.67
CA ASP A 400 8.65 -8.17 -18.56
C ASP A 400 10.11 -8.14 -18.10
N GLY A 401 10.61 -6.97 -17.70
CA GLY A 401 11.98 -6.82 -17.19
C GLY A 401 12.24 -7.62 -15.93
N TYR A 402 11.31 -7.56 -14.96
CA TYR A 402 11.41 -8.37 -13.75
C TYR A 402 11.34 -9.87 -14.05
N TYR A 403 10.48 -10.25 -14.99
CA TYR A 403 10.33 -11.64 -15.39
C TYR A 403 11.56 -12.18 -16.14
N ILE A 404 12.13 -11.40 -17.06
CA ILE A 404 13.41 -11.69 -17.73
C ILE A 404 14.51 -11.93 -16.70
N ASN A 405 14.63 -11.05 -15.70
CA ASN A 405 15.62 -11.19 -14.62
C ASN A 405 15.38 -12.42 -13.76
N ALA A 406 14.12 -12.75 -13.46
CA ALA A 406 13.80 -13.92 -12.66
C ALA A 406 14.09 -15.24 -13.41
N LEU A 407 13.79 -15.31 -14.70
CA LEU A 407 14.15 -16.45 -15.55
C LEU A 407 15.68 -16.58 -15.71
N HIS A 408 16.38 -15.45 -15.81
CA HIS A 408 17.84 -15.41 -15.78
C HIS A 408 18.37 -16.05 -14.49
N ASP A 409 17.94 -15.52 -13.35
CA ASP A 409 18.39 -15.99 -12.04
C ASP A 409 18.06 -17.49 -11.86
N TRP A 410 16.90 -17.94 -12.35
CA TRP A 410 16.50 -19.35 -12.31
C TRP A 410 17.43 -20.24 -13.15
N VAL A 411 17.68 -19.92 -14.42
CA VAL A 411 18.55 -20.77 -15.25
C VAL A 411 20.01 -20.75 -14.79
N MET A 412 20.46 -19.67 -14.15
CA MET A 412 21.81 -19.60 -13.59
C MET A 412 22.03 -20.56 -12.41
N THR A 413 20.96 -21.16 -11.86
CA THR A 413 21.05 -22.27 -10.90
C THR A 413 21.30 -23.64 -11.54
N ALA A 414 21.18 -23.75 -12.87
CA ALA A 414 21.35 -24.99 -13.60
C ALA A 414 22.80 -25.50 -13.51
N LYS A 415 22.97 -26.83 -13.52
CA LYS A 415 24.30 -27.47 -13.50
C LYS A 415 25.18 -26.99 -14.67
N ARG A 416 24.55 -26.78 -15.82
CA ARG A 416 25.12 -26.17 -17.02
C ARG A 416 24.05 -25.27 -17.64
N PRO A 417 24.16 -23.94 -17.53
CA PRO A 417 23.14 -23.03 -18.07
C PRO A 417 23.15 -22.96 -19.60
N GLY A 418 24.25 -23.37 -20.26
CA GLY A 418 24.40 -23.25 -21.71
C GLY A 418 24.74 -21.82 -22.11
N LYS A 419 24.03 -21.27 -23.12
CA LYS A 419 24.13 -19.85 -23.48
C LYS A 419 23.50 -19.00 -22.37
N LYS A 420 24.18 -17.94 -21.94
CA LYS A 420 23.70 -17.04 -20.88
C LYS A 420 22.53 -16.18 -21.41
N PRO A 421 21.35 -16.18 -20.77
CA PRO A 421 20.24 -15.30 -21.16
C PRO A 421 20.49 -13.84 -20.75
N PRO A 422 19.72 -12.90 -21.33
CA PRO A 422 19.78 -11.50 -20.92
C PRO A 422 19.41 -11.31 -19.45
N ARG A 423 19.95 -10.25 -18.84
CA ARG A 423 19.53 -9.71 -17.56
C ARG A 423 19.52 -8.20 -17.69
N TRP A 424 18.40 -7.56 -17.38
CA TRP A 424 18.24 -6.12 -17.43
C TRP A 424 18.81 -5.46 -16.18
N ASP A 425 19.62 -4.45 -16.41
CA ASP A 425 20.13 -3.53 -15.41
C ASP A 425 19.20 -2.32 -15.27
N ASP A 426 19.61 -1.38 -14.43
CA ASP A 426 18.86 -0.16 -14.13
C ASP A 426 18.66 0.72 -15.36
N GLU A 427 19.61 0.73 -16.30
CA GLU A 427 19.51 1.49 -17.54
C GLU A 427 18.44 0.88 -18.45
N LEU A 428 18.46 -0.43 -18.67
CA LEU A 428 17.44 -1.10 -19.49
C LEU A 428 16.05 -1.00 -18.83
N MET A 429 15.98 -1.09 -17.50
CA MET A 429 14.73 -0.86 -16.77
C MET A 429 14.23 0.58 -16.95
N TRP A 430 15.13 1.57 -16.92
CA TRP A 430 14.82 2.97 -17.18
C TRP A 430 14.33 3.21 -18.60
N GLN A 431 15.09 2.74 -19.61
CA GLN A 431 14.67 2.83 -21.00
C GLN A 431 13.28 2.22 -21.18
N ARG A 432 13.00 1.10 -20.49
CA ARG A 432 11.71 0.42 -20.56
C ARG A 432 10.57 1.23 -19.95
N SER A 433 10.79 2.07 -18.94
CA SER A 433 9.71 2.90 -18.40
C SER A 433 9.40 4.13 -19.24
N ILE A 434 10.42 4.71 -19.87
CA ILE A 434 10.24 5.95 -20.64
C ILE A 434 9.88 5.68 -22.11
N PHE A 435 9.90 4.43 -22.58
CA PHE A 435 9.81 4.09 -24.00
C PHE A 435 8.58 4.67 -24.73
N LEU A 436 7.44 4.84 -24.06
CA LEU A 436 6.23 5.45 -24.66
C LEU A 436 6.41 6.94 -24.90
N GLU A 437 7.01 7.65 -23.94
CA GLU A 437 7.33 9.08 -24.04
C GLU A 437 8.42 9.29 -25.09
N ALA A 438 9.46 8.46 -25.05
CA ALA A 438 10.52 8.44 -26.04
C ALA A 438 9.97 8.20 -27.46
N LYS A 439 9.01 7.28 -27.63
CA LYS A 439 8.36 7.01 -28.92
C LYS A 439 7.57 8.22 -29.42
N ALA A 440 6.76 8.82 -28.55
CA ALA A 440 5.99 10.01 -28.90
C ALA A 440 6.93 11.17 -29.30
N ARG A 441 8.05 11.34 -28.59
CA ARG A 441 9.03 12.38 -28.90
C ARG A 441 9.78 12.12 -30.20
N PHE A 442 10.13 10.86 -30.47
CA PHE A 442 10.70 10.42 -31.75
C PHE A 442 9.75 10.74 -32.92
N GLU A 443 8.45 10.47 -32.78
CA GLU A 443 7.43 10.79 -33.79
C GLU A 443 7.30 12.31 -33.99
N GLN A 444 7.26 13.09 -32.91
CA GLN A 444 7.20 14.56 -32.98
C GLN A 444 8.41 15.19 -33.69
N LEU A 445 9.58 14.58 -33.57
CA LEU A 445 10.83 15.04 -34.18
C LEU A 445 11.06 14.49 -35.60
N GLY A 446 10.03 13.87 -36.20
CA GLY A 446 10.07 13.42 -37.59
C GLY A 446 10.67 12.02 -37.80
N CYS A 447 10.74 11.20 -36.74
CA CYS A 447 11.22 9.82 -36.79
C CYS A 447 12.66 9.65 -37.32
N THR A 448 13.55 10.61 -37.09
CA THR A 448 14.94 10.57 -37.60
C THR A 448 16.00 10.25 -36.56
N ALA A 449 15.70 10.37 -35.26
CA ALA A 449 16.71 10.21 -34.21
C ALA A 449 17.21 8.76 -34.09
N GLN A 450 18.49 8.60 -33.74
CA GLN A 450 19.18 7.33 -33.55
C GLN A 450 19.35 6.98 -32.07
N THR A 451 19.38 7.97 -31.17
CA THR A 451 19.62 7.76 -29.74
C THR A 451 18.57 8.41 -28.85
N LEU A 452 18.50 8.00 -27.58
CA LEU A 452 17.61 8.60 -26.58
C LEU A 452 18.03 10.04 -26.26
N GLU A 453 19.33 10.32 -26.29
CA GLU A 453 19.90 11.64 -26.02
C GLU A 453 19.49 12.67 -27.09
N GLU A 454 19.44 12.28 -28.37
CA GLU A 454 19.00 13.15 -29.46
C GLU A 454 17.55 13.62 -29.30
N ILE A 455 16.72 12.81 -28.65
CA ILE A 455 15.32 13.15 -28.34
C ILE A 455 15.14 13.70 -26.92
N GLY A 456 16.23 13.93 -26.18
CA GLY A 456 16.25 14.65 -24.91
C GLY A 456 16.10 13.78 -23.65
N PHE A 457 16.31 12.47 -23.75
CA PHE A 457 16.29 11.56 -22.60
C PHE A 457 17.73 11.13 -22.25
N HIS A 458 18.13 11.33 -20.99
CA HIS A 458 19.45 10.99 -20.50
C HIS A 458 19.34 10.06 -19.29
N TYR A 459 20.12 8.98 -19.28
CA TYR A 459 20.22 8.10 -18.13
C TYR A 459 21.24 8.63 -17.12
N GLU A 460 20.86 8.71 -15.85
CA GLU A 460 21.75 9.07 -14.75
C GLU A 460 21.94 7.85 -13.81
N PRO A 461 23.14 7.25 -13.75
CA PRO A 461 23.41 6.09 -12.91
C PRO A 461 23.10 6.37 -11.42
N GLY A 462 22.33 5.48 -10.79
CA GLY A 462 21.95 5.58 -9.37
C GLY A 462 20.70 6.40 -9.07
N ASN A 463 20.08 7.03 -10.07
CA ASN A 463 18.82 7.77 -9.94
C ASN A 463 17.59 6.90 -10.26
N TRP A 464 17.81 5.73 -10.84
CA TRP A 464 16.77 4.76 -11.18
C TRP A 464 16.40 3.90 -9.97
N GLY A 465 15.14 3.98 -9.53
CA GLY A 465 14.61 3.16 -8.42
C GLY A 465 13.91 3.92 -7.27
N HIS A 466 13.77 5.24 -7.35
CA HIS A 466 13.14 6.04 -6.28
C HIS A 466 11.60 6.18 -6.34
N ASP A 467 10.92 5.83 -7.44
CA ASP A 467 9.46 6.08 -7.55
C ASP A 467 8.62 5.08 -8.38
N ILE A 468 9.15 3.92 -8.77
CA ILE A 468 8.39 2.97 -9.59
C ILE A 468 7.98 1.75 -8.76
N LYS A 469 6.69 1.70 -8.39
CA LYS A 469 6.03 0.51 -7.86
C LYS A 469 6.06 -0.59 -8.93
N GLY A 470 7.05 -1.47 -8.88
CA GLY A 470 7.00 -2.75 -9.59
C GLY A 470 5.85 -3.63 -9.07
N PRO A 471 5.32 -4.55 -9.89
CA PRO A 471 4.28 -5.48 -9.47
C PRO A 471 4.80 -6.38 -8.33
N ALA A 472 3.88 -6.77 -7.45
CA ALA A 472 4.15 -7.73 -6.39
C ALA A 472 4.89 -8.96 -6.95
N GLN A 473 6.03 -9.28 -6.32
CA GLN A 473 6.92 -10.40 -6.63
C GLN A 473 6.19 -11.62 -7.20
N LEU A 474 6.42 -11.94 -8.48
CA LEU A 474 6.29 -13.30 -8.99
C LEU A 474 7.11 -14.19 -8.06
N THR A 475 6.41 -15.00 -7.26
CA THR A 475 7.03 -15.78 -6.21
C THR A 475 7.50 -17.09 -6.83
N PHE A 476 8.77 -17.15 -7.24
CA PHE A 476 9.43 -18.42 -7.50
C PHE A 476 9.49 -19.19 -6.18
N ILE A 477 8.84 -20.35 -6.13
CA ILE A 477 9.01 -21.32 -5.04
C ILE A 477 10.40 -21.93 -5.22
N ALA A 478 11.39 -21.33 -4.57
CA ALA A 478 12.69 -21.97 -4.43
C ALA A 478 12.55 -23.16 -3.46
N MET A 479 12.56 -24.37 -4.01
CA MET A 479 12.67 -25.60 -3.24
C MET A 479 13.98 -25.59 -2.43
N SER A 480 13.86 -25.68 -1.12
CA SER A 480 15.01 -25.84 -0.22
C SER A 480 15.70 -27.18 -0.46
N PRO A 481 17.03 -27.23 -0.64
CA PRO A 481 17.80 -28.46 -0.45
C PRO A 481 17.89 -28.76 1.05
N SER A 482 17.62 -30.02 1.37
CA SER A 482 18.02 -30.77 2.57
C SER A 482 19.05 -30.10 3.48
N ALA A 483 18.66 -29.98 4.76
CA ALA A 483 19.43 -29.59 5.92
C ALA A 483 20.93 -29.94 5.90
N THR A 484 21.76 -28.90 5.99
CA THR A 484 22.96 -28.92 6.83
C THR A 484 22.99 -27.60 7.60
N ALA A 485 23.11 -27.71 8.91
CA ALA A 485 23.02 -26.62 9.87
C ALA A 485 24.05 -25.51 9.60
N ASP A 486 23.56 -24.30 9.38
CA ASP A 486 24.24 -23.06 9.78
C ASP A 486 23.19 -22.13 10.38
N ALA A 487 23.28 -21.92 11.68
CA ALA A 487 22.43 -20.98 12.40
C ALA A 487 22.94 -19.56 12.14
N THR A 488 22.14 -18.71 11.47
CA THR A 488 22.00 -17.24 11.68
C THR A 488 21.32 -16.49 10.50
N ALA A 489 20.16 -16.95 10.03
CA ALA A 489 19.22 -16.11 9.27
C ALA A 489 17.81 -16.23 9.84
N PRO A 490 17.09 -15.13 10.14
CA PRO A 490 15.74 -15.21 10.68
C PRO A 490 14.77 -15.84 9.66
N PRO A 491 13.80 -16.66 10.09
CA PRO A 491 12.83 -17.29 9.19
C PRO A 491 12.00 -16.24 8.44
N ALA A 492 11.62 -16.53 7.20
CA ALA A 492 10.76 -15.66 6.41
C ALA A 492 9.41 -15.44 7.12
N SER A 493 9.04 -14.17 7.35
CA SER A 493 7.80 -13.81 8.06
C SER A 493 6.56 -14.39 7.36
N PRO A 494 5.59 -14.96 8.10
CA PRO A 494 4.36 -15.54 7.54
C PRO A 494 3.43 -14.46 6.94
N LYS A 495 2.51 -14.83 6.05
CA LYS A 495 1.43 -13.90 5.62
C LYS A 495 0.49 -13.62 6.82
N PRO A 496 -0.06 -12.40 6.95
CA PRO A 496 -1.08 -12.13 7.98
C PRO A 496 -2.33 -13.00 7.72
N ARG A 497 -3.10 -13.29 8.76
CA ARG A 497 -4.33 -14.09 8.67
C ARG A 497 -5.43 -13.31 7.95
N ASP A 498 -6.31 -14.05 7.29
CA ASP A 498 -7.60 -13.50 6.84
C ASP A 498 -8.49 -13.23 8.07
N LEU A 499 -8.91 -11.97 8.22
CA LEU A 499 -9.77 -11.49 9.30
C LEU A 499 -11.11 -10.97 8.77
N SER A 500 -11.47 -11.34 7.54
CA SER A 500 -12.69 -10.86 6.88
C SER A 500 -14.00 -11.31 7.54
N HIS A 501 -13.96 -12.34 8.37
CA HIS A 501 -15.10 -12.78 9.17
C HIS A 501 -15.48 -11.77 10.28
N HIS A 502 -14.55 -10.90 10.70
CA HIS A 502 -14.82 -9.79 11.61
C HIS A 502 -15.55 -8.61 10.95
N TYR A 503 -15.61 -8.55 9.62
CA TYR A 503 -16.20 -7.39 8.93
C TYR A 503 -17.71 -7.34 9.15
N SER A 504 -18.19 -6.13 9.46
CA SER A 504 -19.62 -5.81 9.47
C SER A 504 -20.23 -6.05 8.10
N ILE A 505 -21.55 -6.26 8.05
CA ILE A 505 -22.29 -6.41 6.79
C ILE A 505 -22.09 -5.18 5.91
N VAL A 506 -22.14 -3.99 6.51
CA VAL A 506 -21.92 -2.73 5.80
C VAL A 506 -20.53 -2.70 5.15
N THR A 507 -19.49 -3.08 5.88
CA THR A 507 -18.11 -3.10 5.37
C THR A 507 -17.92 -4.09 4.23
N LYS A 508 -18.53 -5.29 4.32
CA LYS A 508 -18.49 -6.29 3.23
C LYS A 508 -19.14 -5.75 1.95
N ASN A 509 -20.20 -4.95 2.09
CA ASN A 509 -20.92 -4.37 0.96
C ASN A 509 -20.26 -3.11 0.36
N ARG A 510 -19.25 -2.53 1.00
CA ARG A 510 -18.55 -1.34 0.47
C ARG A 510 -17.71 -1.71 -0.76
N ALA A 511 -18.03 -1.08 -1.89
CA ALA A 511 -17.27 -1.16 -3.13
C ALA A 511 -16.35 0.07 -3.31
N ALA A 512 -15.35 -0.05 -4.18
CA ALA A 512 -14.47 1.07 -4.52
C ALA A 512 -15.24 2.20 -5.23
N SER A 513 -14.95 3.45 -4.85
CA SER A 513 -15.53 4.62 -5.51
C SER A 513 -15.11 4.68 -6.98
N LYS A 514 -16.08 4.57 -7.90
CA LYS A 514 -15.85 4.71 -9.35
C LYS A 514 -15.34 6.11 -9.71
N ILE A 515 -15.81 7.16 -9.03
CA ILE A 515 -15.36 8.55 -9.25
C ILE A 515 -13.90 8.73 -8.81
N LYS A 516 -13.51 8.23 -7.64
CA LYS A 516 -12.11 8.32 -7.21
C LYS A 516 -11.19 7.42 -8.03
N ALA A 517 -11.69 6.27 -8.48
CA ALA A 517 -10.99 5.45 -9.48
C ALA A 517 -10.84 6.20 -10.82
N PHE A 518 -11.71 7.16 -11.12
CA PHE A 518 -11.61 8.03 -12.29
C PHE A 518 -10.56 9.15 -12.11
N TYR A 519 -10.33 9.64 -10.88
CA TYR A 519 -9.32 10.66 -10.61
C TYR A 519 -7.88 10.22 -10.95
N LYS A 520 -7.60 8.92 -11.09
CA LYS A 520 -6.31 8.45 -11.64
C LYS A 520 -6.03 8.98 -13.05
N PHE A 521 -7.08 9.24 -13.83
CA PHE A 521 -6.96 9.83 -15.16
C PHE A 521 -6.66 11.34 -15.10
N ALA A 522 -7.00 12.03 -14.01
CA ALA A 522 -6.73 13.47 -13.84
C ALA A 522 -5.23 13.80 -13.73
N GLY A 523 -4.40 12.79 -13.41
CA GLY A 523 -2.95 12.90 -13.41
C GLY A 523 -2.29 12.73 -14.80
N ILE A 524 -3.07 12.43 -15.85
CA ILE A 524 -2.54 12.31 -17.21
C ILE A 524 -2.13 13.71 -17.71
N PRO A 525 -0.87 13.92 -18.12
CA PRO A 525 -0.41 15.20 -18.65
C PRO A 525 -1.27 15.69 -19.83
N GLY A 526 -1.60 16.98 -19.82
CA GLY A 526 -2.43 17.64 -20.84
C GLY A 526 -3.94 17.34 -20.75
N ILE A 527 -4.41 16.57 -19.76
CA ILE A 527 -5.82 16.14 -19.72
C ILE A 527 -6.74 17.31 -19.35
N SER A 528 -7.66 17.64 -20.25
CA SER A 528 -8.75 18.53 -19.91
C SER A 528 -9.76 17.76 -19.06
N ASN A 529 -9.78 18.04 -17.76
CA ASN A 529 -10.66 17.35 -16.83
C ASN A 529 -12.04 18.03 -16.76
N PHE A 530 -12.98 17.55 -17.59
CA PHE A 530 -14.42 17.92 -17.52
C PHE A 530 -15.26 16.92 -16.71
N SER A 531 -14.64 15.84 -16.24
CA SER A 531 -15.34 14.70 -15.64
C SER A 531 -15.70 14.89 -14.16
N GLY A 532 -14.86 15.63 -13.42
CA GLY A 532 -14.98 15.82 -11.98
C GLY A 532 -15.53 17.20 -11.63
N GLY A 533 -16.31 17.29 -10.55
CA GLY A 533 -16.77 18.56 -9.95
C GLY A 533 -15.65 19.31 -9.21
N MET A 534 -14.42 19.31 -9.75
CA MET A 534 -13.26 19.94 -9.13
C MET A 534 -13.18 21.42 -9.54
N PRO A 535 -13.26 22.37 -8.60
CA PRO A 535 -13.14 23.79 -8.93
C PRO A 535 -11.76 24.11 -9.50
N ASN A 536 -11.71 25.06 -10.44
CA ASN A 536 -10.45 25.59 -10.95
C ASN A 536 -9.64 26.25 -9.81
N VAL A 537 -8.34 25.96 -9.76
CA VAL A 537 -7.42 26.44 -8.71
C VAL A 537 -7.39 27.97 -8.55
N LYS A 538 -7.73 28.72 -9.60
CA LYS A 538 -7.81 30.19 -9.58
C LYS A 538 -8.95 30.72 -8.71
N TYR A 539 -9.96 29.89 -8.42
CA TYR A 539 -11.10 30.27 -7.58
C TYR A 539 -10.83 30.08 -6.09
N PHE A 540 -9.70 29.46 -5.71
CA PHE A 540 -9.30 29.35 -4.31
C PHE A 540 -8.68 30.68 -3.85
N PRO A 541 -9.18 31.36 -2.80
CA PRO A 541 -8.79 32.72 -2.44
C PRO A 541 -7.50 32.79 -1.58
N TYR A 542 -6.57 31.85 -1.74
CA TYR A 542 -5.34 31.76 -0.95
C TYR A 542 -4.13 31.59 -1.88
N ASP A 543 -3.25 32.57 -1.93
CA ASP A 543 -2.07 32.56 -2.82
C ASP A 543 -0.81 32.03 -2.16
N THR A 544 -0.71 32.13 -0.84
CA THR A 544 0.38 31.57 -0.05
C THR A 544 -0.16 31.20 1.31
N LEU A 545 0.41 30.16 1.92
CA LEU A 545 0.17 29.81 3.32
C LEU A 545 1.50 29.83 4.05
N GLU A 546 1.57 30.61 5.12
CA GLU A 546 2.78 30.81 5.88
C GLU A 546 2.54 30.59 7.37
N ALA A 547 3.56 30.09 8.05
CA ALA A 547 3.55 29.99 9.49
C ALA A 547 4.96 30.25 10.05
N ARG A 548 5.01 30.76 11.28
CA ARG A 548 6.21 30.68 12.11
C ARG A 548 6.09 29.48 13.02
N VAL A 549 7.08 28.61 12.98
CA VAL A 549 7.11 27.33 13.69
C VAL A 549 8.28 27.27 14.64
N SER A 550 8.18 26.46 15.67
CA SER A 550 9.31 26.25 16.59
C SER A 550 10.44 25.48 15.90
N LYS A 551 11.68 25.68 16.34
CA LYS A 551 12.77 24.76 15.96
C LYS A 551 12.60 23.40 16.65
N ALA A 552 13.11 22.35 16.00
CA ALA A 552 13.03 20.97 16.49
C ALA A 552 13.71 20.75 17.85
N ASP A 553 14.70 21.57 18.17
CA ASP A 553 15.51 21.50 19.39
C ASP A 553 14.98 22.35 20.54
N ARG A 554 13.78 22.95 20.40
CA ARG A 554 13.15 23.85 21.38
C ARG A 554 13.22 23.34 22.82
N TRP A 555 13.04 22.03 23.02
CA TRP A 555 13.02 21.42 24.35
C TRP A 555 14.18 20.47 24.55
N THR A 556 14.77 20.46 25.75
CA THR A 556 15.87 19.55 26.11
C THR A 556 15.32 18.14 26.40
N PRO A 557 15.82 17.10 25.68
CA PRO A 557 15.46 15.71 25.96
C PRO A 557 15.95 15.29 27.33
N SER A 558 15.21 14.40 27.99
CA SER A 558 15.73 13.64 29.14
C SER A 558 16.70 12.52 28.70
N PRO A 559 17.45 11.89 29.62
CA PRO A 559 18.21 10.68 29.32
C PRO A 559 17.32 9.49 28.91
N ASN A 560 17.77 8.66 27.96
CA ASN A 560 17.10 7.39 27.65
C ASN A 560 17.35 6.33 28.73
N ASN A 561 18.53 6.35 29.34
CA ASN A 561 18.90 5.48 30.46
C ASN A 561 19.53 6.29 31.61
N PRO A 562 18.72 6.71 32.60
CA PRO A 562 19.19 7.50 33.74
C PRO A 562 20.35 6.87 34.54
N LEU A 563 20.49 5.53 34.56
CA LEU A 563 21.55 4.84 35.32
C LEU A 563 22.90 4.75 34.61
N ALA A 564 22.91 4.69 33.29
CA ALA A 564 24.16 4.60 32.52
C ALA A 564 24.87 5.96 32.42
N GLU A 565 24.10 7.04 32.42
CA GLU A 565 24.61 8.41 32.25
C GLU A 565 25.04 9.07 33.58
N THR A 566 24.73 8.48 34.74
CA THR A 566 25.17 8.97 36.08
C THR A 566 26.68 8.92 36.36
N SER A 567 27.50 8.42 35.43
CA SER A 567 28.98 8.53 35.54
C SER A 567 29.52 9.94 35.21
N LYS A 568 28.65 10.85 34.74
CA LYS A 568 28.92 12.30 34.66
C LYS A 568 27.77 13.02 35.38
N GLN A 569 28.08 13.78 36.43
CA GLN A 569 27.11 14.48 37.27
C GLN A 569 26.03 15.22 36.46
N SER A 570 24.75 14.88 36.67
CA SER A 570 23.72 15.84 37.09
C SER A 570 22.45 15.08 37.50
N THR A 571 21.97 15.33 38.72
CA THR A 571 20.53 15.40 39.01
C THR A 571 19.83 16.13 37.86
N ILE A 572 18.68 15.63 37.39
CA ILE A 572 17.81 16.41 36.50
C ILE A 572 17.65 17.78 37.15
N SER A 573 18.26 18.82 36.59
CA SER A 573 18.16 20.15 37.18
C SER A 573 16.70 20.56 37.13
N HIS A 574 16.11 20.86 38.29
CA HIS A 574 14.80 21.51 38.37
C HIS A 574 14.80 22.91 37.75
N ASP A 575 15.97 23.45 37.41
CA ASP A 575 16.12 24.63 36.58
C ASP A 575 15.65 24.30 35.15
N SER A 576 14.35 24.48 34.90
CA SER A 576 13.95 25.04 33.61
C SER A 576 14.73 26.35 33.48
N ALA A 577 15.75 26.42 32.62
CA ALA A 577 16.29 27.71 32.25
C ALA A 577 15.10 28.54 31.74
N PRO A 578 14.65 29.58 32.45
CA PRO A 578 13.55 30.38 31.99
C PRO A 578 14.10 31.19 30.83
N LEU A 579 13.53 31.04 29.63
CA LEU A 579 13.35 32.25 28.84
C LEU A 579 12.36 33.08 29.64
N ALA A 580 12.92 34.00 30.41
CA ALA A 580 12.19 34.97 31.20
C ALA A 580 11.24 35.73 30.28
N ASN A 581 9.95 35.37 30.31
CA ASN A 581 8.80 36.26 30.42
C ASN A 581 7.54 35.51 30.05
N GLY A 582 6.68 35.32 31.04
CA GLY A 582 5.30 34.91 30.84
C GLY A 582 4.56 35.87 29.89
N LEU A 583 3.70 35.29 29.05
CA LEU A 583 2.55 35.93 28.39
C LEU A 583 2.79 37.14 27.46
N LEU A 584 4.02 37.40 27.04
CA LEU A 584 4.34 38.21 25.86
C LEU A 584 5.42 37.47 25.05
N PRO A 585 5.50 37.64 23.71
CA PRO A 585 6.52 36.95 22.94
C PRO A 585 7.88 37.30 23.51
N ASP A 586 8.63 36.27 23.92
CA ASP A 586 10.07 36.30 24.15
C ASP A 586 10.71 37.39 23.28
N PRO A 587 11.47 38.35 23.84
CA PRO A 587 12.16 39.37 23.05
C PRO A 587 13.01 38.77 21.92
N ASP A 588 13.38 37.48 22.03
CA ASP A 588 14.09 36.69 21.03
C ASP A 588 13.22 35.60 20.33
N PHE A 589 11.89 35.76 20.24
CA PHE A 589 11.00 34.84 19.49
C PHE A 589 11.45 34.65 18.02
N ALA A 590 12.16 35.64 17.47
CA ALA A 590 12.77 35.56 16.13
C ALA A 590 13.99 34.61 16.07
N ALA A 591 14.73 34.43 17.17
CA ALA A 591 15.91 33.56 17.25
C ALA A 591 15.55 32.07 17.44
N THR A 592 14.36 31.76 17.99
CA THR A 592 13.92 30.40 18.35
C THR A 592 12.83 29.81 17.43
N SER A 593 12.39 30.58 16.43
CA SER A 593 11.40 30.14 15.44
C SER A 593 11.99 30.08 14.02
N ALA A 594 11.40 29.25 13.18
CA ALA A 594 11.67 29.16 11.75
C ALA A 594 10.43 29.59 10.96
N ARG A 595 10.61 30.21 9.79
CA ARG A 595 9.50 30.52 8.89
C ARG A 595 9.32 29.37 7.90
N ILE A 596 8.09 28.90 7.75
CA ILE A 596 7.69 27.98 6.68
C ILE A 596 6.73 28.67 5.73
N THR A 597 6.78 28.30 4.44
CA THR A 597 6.01 28.96 3.38
C THR A 597 5.62 27.95 2.32
N ILE A 598 4.33 27.89 2.04
CA ILE A 598 3.73 26.99 1.06
C ILE A 598 3.18 27.84 -0.08
N PRO A 599 3.73 27.72 -1.29
CA PRO A 599 3.31 28.52 -2.43
C PRO A 599 1.95 28.07 -2.99
N LYS A 600 1.29 28.94 -3.78
CA LYS A 600 0.08 28.59 -4.53
C LYS A 600 0.28 27.34 -5.36
N ILE A 601 1.25 27.38 -6.26
CA ILE A 601 1.54 26.37 -7.27
C ILE A 601 3.03 26.10 -7.19
N LEU A 602 3.37 24.82 -7.12
CA LEU A 602 4.75 24.35 -7.23
C LEU A 602 4.88 23.49 -8.48
N ASN A 603 5.83 23.82 -9.36
CA ASN A 603 6.11 23.00 -10.54
C ASN A 603 6.98 21.80 -10.15
N GLN A 604 6.38 20.84 -9.46
CA GLN A 604 6.99 19.60 -9.01
C GLN A 604 6.15 18.43 -9.56
N PRO A 605 6.68 17.64 -10.51
CA PRO A 605 5.93 16.55 -11.14
C PRO A 605 5.63 15.39 -10.19
N ASP A 606 6.49 15.08 -9.22
CA ASP A 606 6.20 14.03 -8.24
C ASP A 606 5.18 14.52 -7.19
N PRO A 607 3.96 13.93 -7.12
CA PRO A 607 2.97 14.28 -6.11
C PRO A 607 3.47 14.13 -4.67
N SER A 608 4.40 13.21 -4.39
CA SER A 608 4.96 12.97 -3.06
C SER A 608 5.89 14.11 -2.58
N LEU A 609 6.41 14.89 -3.53
CA LEU A 609 7.26 16.07 -3.28
C LEU A 609 6.51 17.38 -3.51
N LYS A 610 5.33 17.34 -4.14
CA LYS A 610 4.57 18.53 -4.52
C LYS A 610 3.86 19.17 -3.33
N LEU A 611 4.58 20.05 -2.65
CA LEU A 611 4.08 20.77 -1.50
C LEU A 611 3.53 22.15 -1.89
N ASP A 612 2.26 22.21 -2.33
CA ASP A 612 1.61 23.46 -2.75
C ASP A 612 0.13 23.56 -2.32
N LEU A 613 -0.41 24.78 -2.36
CA LEU A 613 -1.82 25.00 -2.08
C LEU A 613 -2.74 24.49 -3.19
N SER A 614 -2.27 24.45 -4.44
CA SER A 614 -3.10 24.00 -5.56
C SER A 614 -3.55 22.55 -5.38
N THR A 615 -2.66 21.71 -4.84
CA THR A 615 -2.93 20.31 -4.51
C THR A 615 -3.60 20.20 -3.14
N ALA A 616 -3.13 20.93 -2.13
CA ALA A 616 -3.66 20.86 -0.77
C ALA A 616 -5.13 21.34 -0.66
N LEU A 617 -5.53 22.33 -1.45
CA LEU A 617 -6.89 22.88 -1.42
C LEU A 617 -7.86 22.14 -2.36
N GLN A 618 -7.34 21.27 -3.22
CA GLN A 618 -8.16 20.46 -4.11
C GLN A 618 -8.67 19.19 -3.41
N TYR A 619 -9.72 18.60 -3.97
CA TYR A 619 -10.11 17.23 -3.62
C TYR A 619 -8.92 16.27 -3.80
N GLY A 620 -8.70 15.42 -2.80
CA GLY A 620 -7.62 14.45 -2.76
C GLY A 620 -8.12 13.01 -2.61
N LEU A 621 -7.16 12.09 -2.64
CA LEU A 621 -7.43 10.67 -2.43
C LEU A 621 -7.75 10.39 -0.96
N SER A 622 -8.44 9.27 -0.71
CA SER A 622 -8.80 8.89 0.67
C SER A 622 -7.63 8.53 1.57
N GLN A 623 -6.46 8.32 0.98
CA GLN A 623 -5.22 8.08 1.70
C GLN A 623 -4.67 9.36 2.35
N GLY A 624 -5.07 10.55 1.88
CA GLY A 624 -4.59 11.85 2.37
C GLY A 624 -3.71 12.59 1.35
N TYR A 625 -3.14 13.69 1.81
CA TYR A 625 -2.27 14.57 1.03
C TYR A 625 -0.93 13.87 0.76
N PRO A 626 -0.54 13.64 -0.50
CA PRO A 626 0.55 12.70 -0.82
C PRO A 626 1.89 12.99 -0.12
N PRO A 627 2.38 14.25 -0.01
CA PRO A 627 3.64 14.51 0.68
C PRO A 627 3.68 14.14 2.16
N LEU A 628 2.56 14.31 2.86
CA LEU A 628 2.47 13.92 4.27
C LEU A 628 2.23 12.42 4.41
N TYR A 629 1.33 11.86 3.58
CA TYR A 629 1.04 10.44 3.58
C TYR A 629 2.30 9.59 3.35
N SER A 630 3.13 9.96 2.36
CA SER A 630 4.38 9.24 2.06
C SER A 630 5.33 9.26 3.25
N PHE A 631 5.52 10.42 3.87
CA PHE A 631 6.34 10.58 5.07
C PHE A 631 5.83 9.72 6.23
N VAL A 632 4.53 9.84 6.59
CA VAL A 632 3.96 9.10 7.72
C VAL A 632 4.04 7.60 7.49
N ARG A 633 3.78 7.13 6.26
CA ARG A 633 3.89 5.72 5.88
C ARG A 633 5.32 5.21 6.05
N GLN A 634 6.31 5.93 5.53
CA GLN A 634 7.72 5.58 5.63
C GLN A 634 8.18 5.57 7.10
N PHE A 635 7.89 6.65 7.84
CA PHE A 635 8.20 6.75 9.26
C PHE A 635 7.59 5.59 10.07
N THR A 636 6.33 5.26 9.81
CA THR A 636 5.64 4.18 10.52
C THR A 636 6.29 2.82 10.24
N ARG A 637 6.60 2.52 8.98
CA ARG A 637 7.09 1.20 8.57
C ARG A 637 8.58 0.99 8.84
N ASP A 638 9.39 2.02 8.64
CA ASP A 638 10.84 1.87 8.65
C ASP A 638 11.48 2.32 9.98
N VAL A 639 10.79 3.19 10.72
CA VAL A 639 11.31 3.78 11.97
C VAL A 639 10.50 3.32 13.18
N LEU A 640 9.17 3.49 13.17
CA LEU A 640 8.34 3.23 14.34
C LEU A 640 8.10 1.73 14.56
N HIS A 641 7.80 0.99 13.49
CA HIS A 641 7.49 -0.45 13.53
C HIS A 641 8.28 -1.26 12.49
N PRO A 642 9.63 -1.24 12.51
CA PRO A 642 10.46 -1.95 11.54
C PRO A 642 10.42 -3.49 11.70
N ASN A 643 9.79 -4.00 12.76
CA ASN A 643 9.81 -5.42 13.13
C ASN A 643 8.43 -6.09 13.04
N VAL A 644 7.50 -5.55 12.25
CA VAL A 644 6.18 -6.17 12.05
C VAL A 644 6.36 -7.61 11.53
N PRO A 645 5.87 -8.64 12.23
CA PRO A 645 6.28 -10.03 12.00
C PRO A 645 5.42 -10.75 10.95
N TYR A 646 4.90 -10.04 9.95
CA TYR A 646 4.22 -10.64 8.80
C TYR A 646 4.71 -10.08 7.45
N LYS A 647 4.62 -10.93 6.42
CA LYS A 647 5.04 -10.64 5.05
C LYS A 647 4.34 -9.39 4.54
N GLY A 648 5.12 -8.45 4.00
CA GLY A 648 4.62 -7.19 3.46
C GLY A 648 4.51 -6.06 4.47
N GLY A 649 4.60 -6.33 5.79
CA GLY A 649 4.52 -5.31 6.85
C GLY A 649 3.19 -4.57 6.90
N ALA A 650 3.03 -3.69 7.90
CA ALA A 650 1.80 -2.92 8.10
C ALA A 650 1.64 -1.77 7.10
N GLU A 651 0.41 -1.47 6.71
CA GLU A 651 0.07 -0.29 5.90
C GLU A 651 -0.63 0.78 6.75
N ILE A 652 -0.78 1.98 6.18
CA ILE A 652 -1.44 3.09 6.87
C ILE A 652 -2.56 3.75 6.06
N ILE A 653 -3.45 4.44 6.78
CA ILE A 653 -4.42 5.39 6.22
C ILE A 653 -4.58 6.60 7.14
N MET A 654 -4.61 7.81 6.57
CA MET A 654 -4.76 9.05 7.34
C MET A 654 -6.19 9.21 7.90
N THR A 655 -6.31 9.81 9.07
CA THR A 655 -7.57 10.06 9.78
C THR A 655 -7.63 11.46 10.35
N ASN A 656 -8.81 11.86 10.81
CA ASN A 656 -9.01 13.13 11.53
C ASN A 656 -8.59 13.04 13.02
N GLY A 657 -7.61 12.17 13.33
CA GLY A 657 -7.16 11.81 14.68
C GLY A 657 -7.77 10.51 15.20
N SER A 658 -7.31 10.02 16.36
CA SER A 658 -7.74 8.72 16.93
C SER A 658 -9.24 8.59 17.15
N THR A 659 -9.97 9.68 17.48
CA THR A 659 -11.44 9.64 17.60
C THR A 659 -12.10 9.20 16.29
N ASP A 660 -11.67 9.80 15.18
CA ASP A 660 -12.14 9.42 13.85
C ASP A 660 -11.66 8.01 13.47
N GLY A 661 -10.43 7.65 13.84
CA GLY A 661 -9.91 6.30 13.66
C GLY A 661 -10.77 5.23 14.35
N PHE A 662 -11.16 5.46 15.60
CA PHE A 662 -12.02 4.53 16.36
C PHE A 662 -13.43 4.46 15.78
N SER A 663 -14.02 5.59 15.36
CA SER A 663 -15.31 5.58 14.66
C SER A 663 -15.27 4.69 13.41
N LYS A 664 -14.17 4.76 12.65
CA LYS A 664 -13.97 3.90 11.47
C LYS A 664 -13.78 2.43 11.85
N VAL A 665 -13.14 2.14 12.99
CA VAL A 665 -13.06 0.77 13.53
C VAL A 665 -14.46 0.23 13.79
N LEU A 666 -15.33 0.99 14.44
CA LEU A 666 -16.71 0.57 14.68
C LEU A 666 -17.45 0.28 13.37
N GLU A 667 -17.34 1.15 12.37
CA GLU A 667 -17.91 0.86 11.03
C GLU A 667 -17.33 -0.40 10.39
N LEU A 668 -16.03 -0.66 10.59
CA LEU A 668 -15.34 -1.82 10.03
C LEU A 668 -15.94 -3.13 10.55
N ILE A 669 -16.18 -3.24 11.86
CA ILE A 669 -16.40 -4.54 12.53
C ILE A 669 -17.72 -4.67 13.29
N VAL A 670 -18.52 -3.60 13.41
CA VAL A 670 -19.77 -3.64 14.16
C VAL A 670 -20.97 -3.38 13.26
N ASP A 671 -21.94 -4.30 13.32
CA ASP A 671 -23.30 -4.05 12.86
C ASP A 671 -24.14 -3.46 14.02
N PRO A 672 -24.85 -2.32 13.84
CA PRO A 672 -25.62 -1.70 14.91
C PRO A 672 -26.69 -2.64 15.48
N TRP A 673 -26.78 -2.67 16.81
CA TRP A 673 -27.78 -3.43 17.54
C TRP A 673 -28.74 -2.51 18.27
N TYR A 674 -30.04 -2.80 18.21
CA TYR A 674 -31.08 -1.99 18.86
C TYR A 674 -31.91 -2.85 19.80
N GLU A 675 -32.00 -2.40 21.05
CA GLU A 675 -32.77 -3.06 22.09
C GLU A 675 -34.25 -3.14 21.69
N GLY A 676 -34.86 -4.31 21.90
CA GLY A 676 -36.25 -4.58 21.53
C GLY A 676 -36.48 -4.83 20.03
N VAL A 677 -35.49 -4.59 19.16
CA VAL A 677 -35.57 -4.85 17.71
C VAL A 677 -34.80 -6.11 17.34
N HIS A 678 -33.56 -6.23 17.81
CA HIS A 678 -32.69 -7.36 17.50
C HIS A 678 -32.62 -8.35 18.67
N PRO A 679 -32.42 -9.66 18.42
CA PRO A 679 -32.22 -10.64 19.47
C PRO A 679 -31.02 -10.30 20.34
N VAL A 680 -31.13 -10.47 21.67
CA VAL A 680 -30.01 -10.25 22.61
C VAL A 680 -28.80 -11.11 22.25
N ALA A 681 -29.04 -12.33 21.77
CA ALA A 681 -28.00 -13.26 21.33
C ALA A 681 -27.06 -12.68 20.25
N ASP A 682 -27.52 -11.68 19.48
CA ASP A 682 -26.75 -11.05 18.40
C ASP A 682 -26.02 -9.78 18.86
N ARG A 683 -26.22 -9.33 20.11
CA ARG A 683 -25.66 -8.09 20.62
C ARG A 683 -24.11 -8.14 20.59
N PRO A 684 -23.44 -7.23 19.85
CA PRO A 684 -21.99 -7.20 19.78
C PRO A 684 -21.40 -6.66 21.08
N GLY A 685 -20.16 -7.03 21.40
CA GLY A 685 -19.45 -6.58 22.59
C GLY A 685 -17.97 -6.29 22.35
N PHE A 686 -17.39 -5.45 23.20
CA PHE A 686 -15.96 -5.20 23.21
C PHE A 686 -15.40 -5.20 24.64
N LEU A 687 -14.12 -5.53 24.74
CA LEU A 687 -13.37 -5.60 25.98
C LEU A 687 -12.57 -4.31 26.18
N CYS A 688 -12.61 -3.74 27.38
CA CYS A 688 -11.75 -2.61 27.75
C CYS A 688 -11.41 -2.66 29.23
N GLU A 689 -10.45 -1.86 29.67
CA GLU A 689 -10.14 -1.79 31.10
C GLU A 689 -11.31 -1.21 31.91
N THR A 690 -11.41 -1.53 33.21
CA THR A 690 -12.48 -1.03 34.10
C THR A 690 -12.61 0.49 34.13
N PHE A 691 -11.50 1.20 33.92
CA PHE A 691 -11.49 2.62 33.59
C PHE A 691 -11.00 2.79 32.15
N VAL A 692 -11.67 3.64 31.37
CA VAL A 692 -11.42 3.80 29.94
C VAL A 692 -11.64 5.25 29.52
N PHE A 693 -11.07 5.64 28.39
CA PHE A 693 -11.32 6.94 27.80
C PHE A 693 -12.81 7.09 27.41
N GLY A 694 -13.54 7.94 28.14
CA GLY A 694 -14.99 8.03 28.03
C GLY A 694 -15.54 8.32 26.62
N ASN A 695 -14.76 8.95 25.74
CA ASN A 695 -15.18 9.21 24.35
C ASN A 695 -15.36 7.92 23.53
N ILE A 696 -14.72 6.82 23.92
CA ILE A 696 -14.91 5.50 23.33
C ILE A 696 -16.29 4.97 23.67
N LEU A 697 -16.73 5.15 24.91
CA LEU A 697 -18.08 4.78 25.35
C LEU A 697 -19.15 5.61 24.63
N SER A 698 -18.91 6.91 24.46
CA SER A 698 -19.83 7.80 23.73
C SER A 698 -20.00 7.40 22.27
N GLN A 699 -18.97 6.81 21.65
CA GLN A 699 -19.06 6.28 20.29
C GLN A 699 -19.68 4.88 20.26
N ALA A 700 -19.32 3.98 21.17
CA ALA A 700 -19.76 2.59 21.14
C ALA A 700 -21.24 2.41 21.55
N LYS A 701 -21.71 3.13 22.58
CA LYS A 701 -23.07 2.97 23.14
C LYS A 701 -24.20 3.17 22.12
N PRO A 702 -24.17 4.20 21.24
CA PRO A 702 -25.19 4.39 20.20
C PRO A 702 -25.33 3.22 19.21
N HIS A 703 -24.29 2.39 19.05
CA HIS A 703 -24.34 1.19 18.20
C HIS A 703 -24.90 -0.05 18.94
N GLY A 704 -25.35 0.10 20.20
CA GLY A 704 -25.88 -1.00 21.01
C GLY A 704 -24.84 -1.98 21.54
N ILE A 705 -23.55 -1.67 21.35
CA ILE A 705 -22.44 -2.53 21.75
C ILE A 705 -22.39 -2.62 23.28
N GLN A 706 -22.25 -3.84 23.80
CA GLN A 706 -21.99 -4.03 25.23
C GLN A 706 -20.53 -3.76 25.58
N VAL A 707 -20.32 -3.04 26.67
CA VAL A 707 -19.00 -2.70 27.22
C VAL A 707 -18.66 -3.76 28.25
N VAL A 708 -17.59 -4.53 28.02
CA VAL A 708 -17.18 -5.62 28.90
C VAL A 708 -15.89 -5.21 29.61
N PRO A 709 -15.96 -4.86 30.90
CA PRO A 709 -14.78 -4.43 31.64
C PRO A 709 -13.87 -5.62 31.96
N VAL A 710 -12.57 -5.38 31.84
CA VAL A 710 -11.48 -6.26 32.27
C VAL A 710 -10.71 -5.54 33.36
N GLU A 711 -10.41 -6.23 34.46
CA GLU A 711 -9.63 -5.64 35.55
C GLU A 711 -8.23 -5.23 35.08
N LEU A 712 -7.64 -4.27 35.80
CA LEU A 712 -6.34 -3.72 35.48
C LEU A 712 -5.48 -3.56 36.73
N ASP A 713 -4.17 -3.55 36.54
CA ASP A 713 -3.17 -3.20 37.55
C ASP A 713 -2.28 -2.04 37.05
N ALA A 714 -1.17 -1.76 37.75
CA ALA A 714 -0.21 -0.75 37.33
C ALA A 714 0.42 -1.00 35.94
N GLN A 715 0.34 -2.24 35.43
CA GLN A 715 0.75 -2.61 34.08
C GLN A 715 -0.42 -2.64 33.08
N GLY A 716 -1.57 -2.05 33.41
CA GLY A 716 -2.75 -2.00 32.54
C GLY A 716 -3.62 -3.25 32.64
N MET A 717 -4.36 -3.57 31.57
CA MET A 717 -5.29 -4.71 31.51
C MET A 717 -4.65 -6.01 32.02
N LEU A 718 -5.35 -6.73 32.90
CA LEU A 718 -4.94 -8.05 33.37
C LEU A 718 -5.21 -9.11 32.31
N ALA A 719 -4.20 -9.90 31.98
CA ALA A 719 -4.35 -11.01 31.05
C ALA A 719 -5.10 -12.20 31.71
N GLU A 720 -4.74 -12.51 32.95
CA GLU A 720 -5.24 -13.67 33.72
C GLU A 720 -5.47 -13.28 35.19
N GLY A 721 -6.13 -14.16 35.94
CA GLY A 721 -6.54 -13.93 37.33
C GLY A 721 -7.95 -13.33 37.46
N PRO A 722 -8.42 -13.06 38.70
CA PRO A 722 -9.76 -12.56 38.98
C PRO A 722 -10.14 -11.31 38.16
N GLY A 723 -11.15 -11.43 37.30
CA GLY A 723 -11.61 -10.37 36.40
C GLY A 723 -10.67 -10.06 35.23
N GLY A 724 -9.65 -10.89 35.01
CA GLY A 724 -8.71 -10.80 33.89
C GLY A 724 -9.32 -11.25 32.57
N LEU A 725 -8.66 -10.88 31.47
CA LEU A 725 -9.14 -11.07 30.10
C LEU A 725 -9.57 -12.52 29.81
N ARG A 726 -8.73 -13.50 30.17
CA ARG A 726 -9.02 -14.93 29.96
C ARG A 726 -10.26 -15.38 30.73
N GLU A 727 -10.36 -15.07 32.02
CA GLU A 727 -11.49 -15.48 32.86
C GLU A 727 -12.82 -14.88 32.36
N VAL A 728 -12.80 -13.59 31.97
CA VAL A 728 -13.97 -12.91 31.39
C VAL A 728 -14.45 -13.61 30.12
N LEU A 729 -13.54 -14.09 29.28
CA LEU A 729 -13.86 -14.79 28.04
C LEU A 729 -14.31 -16.24 28.25
N GLU A 730 -13.68 -16.95 29.20
CA GLU A 730 -14.00 -18.35 29.55
C GLU A 730 -15.37 -18.46 30.21
N ASN A 731 -15.73 -17.49 31.04
CA ASN A 731 -17.00 -17.46 31.77
C ASN A 731 -18.09 -16.62 31.07
N TRP A 732 -17.95 -16.35 29.77
CA TRP A 732 -18.91 -15.54 29.03
C TRP A 732 -20.30 -16.20 29.00
N ASP A 733 -21.31 -15.56 29.61
CA ASP A 733 -22.70 -16.03 29.54
C ASP A 733 -23.34 -15.61 28.19
N PRO A 734 -23.75 -16.54 27.32
CA PRO A 734 -24.40 -16.23 26.05
C PRO A 734 -25.71 -15.43 26.19
N LYS A 735 -26.33 -15.41 27.38
CA LYS A 735 -27.50 -14.55 27.66
C LYS A 735 -27.18 -13.06 27.57
N ASN A 736 -25.92 -12.68 27.72
CA ASN A 736 -25.46 -11.30 27.56
C ASN A 736 -25.23 -10.93 26.08
N GLY A 737 -25.37 -11.89 25.16
CA GLY A 737 -25.19 -11.70 23.73
C GLY A 737 -23.93 -12.36 23.19
N ARG A 738 -23.48 -11.91 22.02
CA ARG A 738 -22.27 -12.46 21.38
C ARG A 738 -21.07 -12.19 22.26
N ARG A 739 -20.21 -13.20 22.40
CA ARG A 739 -18.90 -13.03 23.02
C ARG A 739 -18.18 -11.85 22.35
N PRO A 740 -17.56 -10.94 23.12
CA PRO A 740 -16.81 -9.82 22.55
C PRO A 740 -15.77 -10.30 21.55
N HIS A 741 -15.57 -9.54 20.48
CA HIS A 741 -14.67 -9.92 19.38
C HIS A 741 -13.53 -8.91 19.14
N PHE A 742 -13.44 -7.86 19.97
CA PHE A 742 -12.32 -6.93 19.94
C PHE A 742 -12.02 -6.32 21.32
N ILE A 743 -10.77 -5.92 21.48
CA ILE A 743 -10.23 -5.24 22.66
C ILE A 743 -9.96 -3.79 22.28
N TYR A 744 -10.37 -2.83 23.11
CA TYR A 744 -9.85 -1.46 23.07
C TYR A 744 -8.91 -1.25 24.26
N THR A 745 -7.70 -0.75 24.00
CA THR A 745 -6.71 -0.48 25.04
C THR A 745 -5.80 0.69 24.67
N VAL A 746 -5.42 1.48 25.68
CA VAL A 746 -4.35 2.47 25.61
C VAL A 746 -3.17 1.91 26.38
N THR A 747 -2.09 1.58 25.72
CA THR A 747 -1.07 0.73 26.32
C THR A 747 0.08 1.51 26.94
N LEU A 748 0.30 2.77 26.52
CA LEU A 748 1.30 3.69 27.08
C LEU A 748 0.64 4.94 27.64
N GLY A 749 0.80 5.19 28.95
CA GLY A 749 0.20 6.35 29.59
C GLY A 749 -1.33 6.27 29.53
N HIS A 750 -1.87 5.11 29.93
CA HIS A 750 -3.29 4.77 29.84
C HIS A 750 -4.20 5.92 30.30
N ASN A 751 -5.29 6.17 29.58
CA ASN A 751 -6.27 7.18 29.97
C ASN A 751 -7.46 6.49 30.65
N PRO A 752 -7.64 6.65 31.98
CA PRO A 752 -7.06 7.70 32.82
C PRO A 752 -5.88 7.29 33.72
N THR A 753 -5.48 6.02 33.74
CA THR A 753 -4.71 5.43 34.86
C THR A 753 -3.20 5.67 34.81
N SER A 754 -2.67 6.16 33.70
CA SER A 754 -1.24 6.39 33.40
C SER A 754 -0.35 5.12 33.35
N GLY A 755 -0.97 3.95 33.46
CA GLY A 755 -0.28 2.66 33.41
C GLY A 755 0.43 2.41 32.07
N ILE A 756 1.43 1.53 32.11
CA ILE A 756 2.17 1.07 30.92
C ILE A 756 2.15 -0.45 30.86
N GLN A 757 1.68 -1.00 29.74
CA GLN A 757 1.77 -2.43 29.47
C GLN A 757 3.20 -2.83 29.10
N SER A 758 3.80 -3.68 29.92
CA SER A 758 5.08 -4.33 29.64
C SER A 758 4.99 -5.20 28.37
N VAL A 759 6.12 -5.48 27.74
CA VAL A 759 6.16 -6.40 26.58
C VAL A 759 5.63 -7.78 26.95
N GLN A 760 5.90 -8.23 28.19
CA GLN A 760 5.41 -9.51 28.67
C GLN A 760 3.89 -9.51 28.80
N ARG A 761 3.29 -8.45 29.36
CA ARG A 761 1.83 -8.32 29.45
C ARG A 761 1.18 -8.32 28.06
N ARG A 762 1.78 -7.62 27.10
CA ARG A 762 1.32 -7.63 25.70
C ARG A 762 1.34 -9.01 25.08
N LYS A 763 2.42 -9.79 25.28
CA LYS A 763 2.50 -11.16 24.76
C LYS A 763 1.39 -12.04 25.33
N GLN A 764 1.09 -11.91 26.63
CA GLN A 764 0.00 -12.66 27.28
C GLN A 764 -1.37 -12.28 26.70
N ILE A 765 -1.68 -10.98 26.61
CA ILE A 765 -2.94 -10.49 26.04
C ILE A 765 -3.04 -10.88 24.56
N TYR A 766 -1.97 -10.76 23.79
CA TYR A 766 -1.93 -11.12 22.38
C TYR A 766 -2.18 -12.62 22.17
N GLN A 767 -1.62 -13.49 23.02
CA GLN A 767 -1.88 -14.92 22.98
C GLN A 767 -3.36 -15.22 23.22
N ILE A 768 -3.97 -14.60 24.23
CA ILE A 768 -5.41 -14.74 24.52
C ILE A 768 -6.23 -14.20 23.34
N ALA A 769 -5.87 -13.04 22.79
CA ALA A 769 -6.52 -12.49 21.62
C ALA A 769 -6.43 -13.44 20.42
N SER A 770 -5.31 -14.15 20.24
CA SER A 770 -5.16 -15.15 19.18
C SER A 770 -6.05 -16.37 19.39
N GLU A 771 -6.10 -16.88 20.62
CA GLU A 771 -6.90 -18.04 21.02
C GLU A 771 -8.41 -17.80 20.90
N TYR A 772 -8.88 -16.63 21.33
CA TYR A 772 -10.30 -16.24 21.34
C TYR A 772 -10.72 -15.48 20.08
N ASP A 773 -9.81 -15.33 19.12
CA ASP A 773 -10.03 -14.63 17.86
C ASP A 773 -10.54 -13.19 18.05
N LEU A 774 -9.78 -12.39 18.80
CA LEU A 774 -10.06 -10.99 19.08
C LEU A 774 -9.19 -10.08 18.21
N LEU A 775 -9.75 -8.98 17.72
CA LEU A 775 -8.97 -7.85 17.21
C LEU A 775 -8.45 -6.99 18.37
N ILE A 776 -7.26 -6.42 18.23
CA ILE A 776 -6.69 -5.50 19.22
C ILE A 776 -6.67 -4.09 18.64
N ILE A 777 -7.46 -3.20 19.24
CA ILE A 777 -7.48 -1.78 18.91
C ILE A 777 -6.54 -1.05 19.88
N GLU A 778 -5.32 -0.80 19.42
CA GLU A 778 -4.24 -0.16 20.18
C GLU A 778 -4.29 1.36 19.94
N ASP A 779 -4.88 2.13 20.86
CA ASP A 779 -5.00 3.60 20.73
C ASP A 779 -3.82 4.31 21.41
N GLU A 780 -2.95 4.96 20.63
CA GLU A 780 -1.63 5.40 21.08
C GLU A 780 -1.35 6.89 20.87
N PRO A 781 -2.12 7.77 21.54
CA PRO A 781 -1.88 9.21 21.49
C PRO A 781 -0.63 9.63 22.26
N TYR A 782 -0.08 8.79 23.14
CA TYR A 782 1.00 9.17 24.06
C TYR A 782 2.28 8.34 23.93
N TRP A 783 2.40 7.56 22.86
CA TRP A 783 3.48 6.57 22.69
C TRP A 783 4.89 7.10 22.99
N TYR A 784 5.17 8.33 22.57
CA TYR A 784 6.49 8.97 22.70
C TYR A 784 6.76 9.55 24.10
N LEU A 785 5.73 9.67 24.94
CA LEU A 785 5.79 10.28 26.27
C LEU A 785 6.02 9.21 27.34
N GLN A 786 7.08 8.40 27.24
CA GLN A 786 7.45 7.38 28.22
C GLN A 786 8.51 7.94 29.17
N PHE A 787 8.36 7.80 30.48
CA PHE A 787 9.17 8.50 31.48
C PHE A 787 10.13 7.55 32.22
N PRO A 788 11.34 7.29 31.68
CA PRO A 788 12.29 6.39 32.32
C PRO A 788 12.75 6.88 33.70
N ALA A 789 12.80 8.19 33.95
CA ALA A 789 13.23 8.76 35.22
C ALA A 789 12.22 8.54 36.36
N ALA A 790 10.93 8.31 36.02
CA ALA A 790 9.85 8.22 36.99
C ALA A 790 10.08 7.17 38.09
N ARG A 791 10.70 6.02 37.75
CA ARG A 791 10.98 4.95 38.71
C ARG A 791 12.03 5.36 39.75
N PHE A 792 13.01 6.14 39.33
CA PHE A 792 14.11 6.60 40.19
C PHE A 792 13.64 7.70 41.13
N GLU A 793 12.93 8.70 40.61
CA GLU A 793 12.41 9.80 41.42
C GLU A 793 11.33 9.31 42.40
N GLU A 794 10.49 8.35 42.02
CA GLU A 794 9.54 7.73 42.94
C GLU A 794 10.26 6.96 44.07
N ALA A 795 11.24 6.11 43.72
CA ALA A 795 11.99 5.35 44.72
C ALA A 795 12.68 6.29 45.72
N LYS A 796 13.29 7.37 45.21
CA LYS A 796 13.88 8.44 46.02
C LYS A 796 12.84 9.14 46.90
N ALA A 797 11.68 9.53 46.37
CA ALA A 797 10.63 10.21 47.11
C ALA A 797 10.01 9.32 48.21
N ARG A 798 9.95 8.01 47.97
CA ARG A 798 9.38 7.01 48.92
C ARG A 798 10.42 6.36 49.83
N GLY A 799 11.72 6.65 49.66
CA GLY A 799 12.81 6.01 50.40
C GLY A 799 12.91 4.51 50.14
N LEU A 800 12.58 4.07 48.93
CA LEU A 800 12.62 2.68 48.49
C LEU A 800 13.88 2.42 47.65
N GLU A 801 14.31 1.16 47.59
CA GLU A 801 15.30 0.75 46.59
C GLU A 801 14.71 0.88 45.19
N VAL A 802 15.55 1.26 44.22
CA VAL A 802 15.13 1.33 42.82
C VAL A 802 14.87 -0.09 42.33
N ALA A 803 13.61 -0.40 41.99
CA ALA A 803 13.25 -1.67 41.41
C ALA A 803 14.08 -1.95 40.15
N GLN A 804 14.66 -3.14 40.04
CA GLN A 804 15.42 -3.57 38.86
C GLN A 804 14.56 -3.39 37.60
N SER A 805 15.09 -2.73 36.58
CA SER A 805 14.39 -2.62 35.29
C SER A 805 14.35 -4.00 34.63
N GLU A 806 13.23 -4.34 33.99
CA GLU A 806 13.22 -5.42 32.99
C GLU A 806 14.32 -5.15 31.95
N GLU A 807 14.97 -6.20 31.42
CA GLU A 807 15.96 -6.00 30.36
C GLU A 807 15.30 -5.23 29.19
N PRO A 808 16.00 -4.24 28.61
CA PRO A 808 15.51 -3.54 27.43
C PRO A 808 15.12 -4.53 26.33
N TYR A 809 13.97 -4.31 25.70
CA TYR A 809 13.55 -5.15 24.59
C TYR A 809 14.57 -5.08 23.45
N LYS A 810 15.07 -6.24 23.01
CA LYS A 810 16.05 -6.34 21.93
C LYS A 810 15.31 -6.44 20.60
N PHE A 811 15.25 -5.33 19.86
CA PHE A 811 14.70 -5.29 18.51
C PHE A 811 15.56 -6.10 17.53
N ALA A 812 14.91 -6.80 16.61
CA ALA A 812 15.62 -7.53 15.54
C ALA A 812 16.25 -6.56 14.53
N LYS A 813 15.52 -5.51 14.16
CA LYS A 813 15.97 -4.37 13.38
C LYS A 813 15.77 -3.08 14.19
N LYS A 814 16.85 -2.32 14.33
CA LYS A 814 16.84 -0.99 14.96
C LYS A 814 16.27 0.06 14.02
N SER A 815 15.67 1.10 14.59
CA SER A 815 15.09 2.24 13.85
C SER A 815 16.15 3.21 13.29
N GLY A 816 17.37 3.15 13.80
CA GLY A 816 18.43 4.14 13.52
C GLY A 816 18.43 5.32 14.49
N PHE A 817 17.44 5.41 15.39
CA PHE A 817 17.31 6.47 16.39
C PHE A 817 17.30 5.90 17.80
N GLU A 818 18.29 6.26 18.60
CA GLU A 818 18.41 5.75 19.98
C GLU A 818 17.17 6.06 20.84
N PHE A 819 16.58 7.25 20.67
CA PHE A 819 15.35 7.63 21.35
C PHE A 819 14.19 6.67 21.02
N ILE A 820 13.97 6.34 19.75
CA ILE A 820 12.89 5.43 19.34
C ILE A 820 13.18 4.01 19.80
N ASP A 821 14.42 3.55 19.67
CA ASP A 821 14.87 2.23 20.13
C ASP A 821 14.80 2.08 21.67
N SER A 822 14.73 3.19 22.41
CA SER A 822 14.55 3.18 23.88
C SER A 822 13.10 2.97 24.34
N LEU A 823 12.13 3.15 23.44
CA LEU A 823 10.70 3.06 23.76
C LEU A 823 10.24 1.60 23.87
N VAL A 824 9.32 1.32 24.80
CA VAL A 824 8.64 0.02 24.89
C VAL A 824 7.92 -0.25 23.57
N PRO A 825 8.05 -1.44 22.94
CA PRO A 825 7.47 -1.75 21.61
C PRO A 825 5.94 -1.95 21.61
N SER A 826 5.31 -1.61 20.48
CA SER A 826 3.86 -1.77 20.20
C SER A 826 3.47 -3.23 20.03
N TYR A 827 2.17 -3.51 20.19
CA TYR A 827 1.57 -4.79 19.75
C TYR A 827 1.93 -5.14 18.29
N LEU A 828 2.11 -4.16 17.40
CA LEU A 828 2.52 -4.39 16.02
C LEU A 828 3.86 -5.14 15.89
N ASN A 829 4.78 -5.00 16.85
CA ASN A 829 6.06 -5.73 16.85
C ASN A 829 5.91 -7.23 17.20
N ILE A 830 4.75 -7.64 17.70
CA ILE A 830 4.44 -9.04 18.03
C ILE A 830 3.20 -9.56 17.28
N ASP A 831 2.68 -8.78 16.33
CA ASP A 831 1.43 -9.05 15.63
C ASP A 831 1.59 -10.11 14.53
N VAL A 832 1.87 -11.35 14.87
CA VAL A 832 2.08 -12.43 13.88
C VAL A 832 0.83 -12.76 13.03
N ASP A 833 -0.36 -12.43 13.51
CA ASP A 833 -1.63 -12.74 12.85
C ASP A 833 -2.14 -11.58 11.99
N GLY A 834 -1.61 -10.37 12.16
CA GLY A 834 -2.17 -9.15 11.53
C GLY A 834 -3.48 -8.68 12.17
N ARG A 835 -3.69 -8.94 13.47
CA ARG A 835 -4.93 -8.66 14.23
C ARG A 835 -4.91 -7.33 14.99
N VAL A 836 -3.82 -6.58 14.89
CA VAL A 836 -3.67 -5.29 15.57
C VAL A 836 -4.06 -4.15 14.63
N ILE A 837 -4.95 -3.29 15.12
CA ILE A 837 -5.32 -2.01 14.50
C ILE A 837 -4.83 -0.92 15.44
N ARG A 838 -3.75 -0.25 15.06
CA ARG A 838 -3.16 0.83 15.86
C ARG A 838 -3.68 2.19 15.42
N LEU A 839 -4.06 3.04 16.37
CA LEU A 839 -4.50 4.42 16.14
C LEU A 839 -3.41 5.40 16.62
N ASP A 840 -2.84 6.15 15.69
CA ASP A 840 -1.85 7.20 15.98
C ASP A 840 -2.43 8.59 15.68
N THR A 841 -1.89 9.62 16.34
CA THR A 841 -2.39 11.00 16.21
C THR A 841 -1.32 12.07 16.38
N PHE A 842 -1.46 13.16 15.63
CA PHE A 842 -0.68 14.38 15.82
C PHE A 842 -1.21 15.28 16.94
N SER A 843 -2.34 14.91 17.56
CA SER A 843 -3.01 15.75 18.56
C SER A 843 -2.16 16.03 19.79
N LYS A 844 -1.26 15.11 20.16
CA LYS A 844 -0.44 15.19 21.38
C LYS A 844 1.05 15.40 21.11
N THR A 845 1.44 15.39 19.84
CA THR A 845 2.82 15.61 19.39
C THR A 845 2.98 16.91 18.62
N VAL A 846 1.91 17.45 18.03
CA VAL A 846 1.91 18.75 17.32
C VAL A 846 0.86 19.66 17.93
N ALA A 847 -0.43 19.39 17.69
CA ALA A 847 -1.53 20.19 18.23
C ALA A 847 -2.87 19.45 18.09
N PRO A 848 -3.76 19.46 19.10
CA PRO A 848 -5.09 18.87 18.94
C PRO A 848 -5.90 19.53 17.83
N GLY A 849 -5.77 20.84 17.64
CA GLY A 849 -6.52 21.62 16.65
C GLY A 849 -6.30 21.18 15.20
N CYS A 850 -5.21 20.46 14.91
CA CYS A 850 -4.93 19.97 13.56
C CYS A 850 -5.94 18.92 13.08
N ARG A 851 -6.60 18.18 14.00
CA ARG A 851 -7.51 17.07 13.65
C ARG A 851 -6.85 16.09 12.67
N LEU A 852 -5.66 15.59 13.02
CA LEU A 852 -4.88 14.72 12.13
C LEU A 852 -4.30 13.51 12.88
N GLY A 853 -4.37 12.35 12.25
CA GLY A 853 -3.80 11.09 12.71
C GLY A 853 -3.74 10.06 11.60
N TRP A 854 -3.48 8.81 11.95
CA TRP A 854 -3.51 7.69 11.02
C TRP A 854 -3.83 6.36 11.72
N ILE A 855 -4.29 5.38 10.96
CA ILE A 855 -4.43 3.99 11.38
C ILE A 855 -3.29 3.19 10.79
N THR A 856 -2.70 2.28 11.55
CA THR A 856 -1.71 1.30 11.10
C THR A 856 -2.24 -0.13 11.32
N ALA A 857 -2.30 -0.93 10.27
CA ALA A 857 -2.84 -2.30 10.32
C ALA A 857 -2.35 -3.15 9.13
N GLN A 858 -2.70 -4.43 9.08
CA GLN A 858 -2.40 -5.26 7.90
C GLN A 858 -3.09 -4.72 6.62
N PRO A 859 -2.52 -4.95 5.42
CA PRO A 859 -3.01 -4.33 4.18
C PRO A 859 -4.50 -4.56 3.87
N ALA A 860 -5.05 -5.74 4.17
CA ALA A 860 -6.46 -6.05 3.95
C ALA A 860 -7.41 -5.17 4.79
N LEU A 861 -7.03 -4.88 6.04
CA LEU A 861 -7.80 -3.98 6.91
C LEU A 861 -7.71 -2.53 6.42
N ILE A 862 -6.53 -2.09 6.00
CA ILE A 862 -6.31 -0.74 5.46
C ILE A 862 -7.12 -0.50 4.20
N GLU A 863 -7.24 -1.50 3.33
CA GLU A 863 -8.06 -1.41 2.12
C GLU A 863 -9.54 -1.19 2.48
N ARG A 864 -10.09 -1.90 3.49
CA ARG A 864 -11.46 -1.66 3.98
C ARG A 864 -11.62 -0.29 4.64
N PHE A 865 -10.65 0.16 5.43
CA PHE A 865 -10.65 1.53 5.96
C PHE A 865 -10.62 2.59 4.86
N GLN A 866 -9.94 2.32 3.74
CA GLN A 866 -9.95 3.21 2.59
C GLN A 866 -11.37 3.35 2.03
N ARG A 867 -12.11 2.25 1.89
CA ARG A 867 -13.52 2.30 1.43
C ARG A 867 -14.44 3.05 2.41
N ILE A 868 -14.25 2.85 3.71
CA ILE A 868 -14.98 3.59 4.75
C ILE A 868 -14.68 5.09 4.61
N THR A 869 -13.41 5.45 4.51
CA THR A 869 -12.96 6.83 4.38
C THR A 869 -13.51 7.51 3.12
N GLU A 870 -13.61 6.79 2.00
CA GLU A 870 -14.17 7.32 0.75
C GLU A 870 -15.62 7.83 0.88
N ALA A 871 -16.40 7.23 1.77
CA ALA A 871 -17.82 7.55 1.98
C ALA A 871 -18.08 8.38 3.25
N THR A 872 -17.05 8.66 4.06
CA THR A 872 -17.18 9.38 5.33
C THR A 872 -16.39 10.69 5.28
N THR A 873 -15.21 10.74 5.90
CA THR A 873 -14.40 11.96 6.05
C THR A 873 -13.68 12.35 4.77
N GLN A 874 -13.63 11.47 3.77
CA GLN A 874 -12.83 11.58 2.54
C GLN A 874 -11.34 11.69 2.79
N GLN A 875 -10.84 12.78 3.36
CA GLN A 875 -9.44 12.95 3.77
C GLN A 875 -9.36 14.03 4.86
N PRO A 876 -8.27 14.09 5.63
CA PRO A 876 -8.03 15.21 6.52
C PRO A 876 -7.86 16.54 5.77
N SER A 877 -7.99 17.66 6.47
CA SER A 877 -7.88 18.99 5.88
C SER A 877 -6.53 19.18 5.18
N GLY A 878 -6.54 19.47 3.88
CA GLY A 878 -5.31 19.66 3.13
C GLY A 878 -4.50 20.87 3.57
N PHE A 879 -5.13 21.94 4.09
CA PHE A 879 -4.42 23.05 4.77
C PHE A 879 -3.53 22.57 5.91
N VAL A 880 -4.07 21.69 6.74
CA VAL A 880 -3.35 21.16 7.90
C VAL A 880 -2.27 20.20 7.44
N GLN A 881 -2.59 19.32 6.50
CA GLN A 881 -1.64 18.34 5.99
C GLN A 881 -0.47 19.02 5.29
N SER A 882 -0.68 20.11 4.54
CA SER A 882 0.41 20.84 3.89
C SER A 882 1.30 21.57 4.90
N LEU A 883 0.72 22.20 5.93
CA LEU A 883 1.50 22.82 7.01
C LEU A 883 2.36 21.81 7.78
N ILE A 884 1.80 20.65 8.12
CA ILE A 884 2.55 19.60 8.83
C ILE A 884 3.59 18.96 7.92
N ALA A 885 3.27 18.75 6.63
CA ALA A 885 4.25 18.29 5.65
C ALA A 885 5.42 19.26 5.53
N GLU A 886 5.16 20.57 5.47
CA GLU A 886 6.21 21.57 5.32
C GLU A 886 7.05 21.71 6.59
N LEU A 887 6.39 21.67 7.77
CA LEU A 887 7.07 21.65 9.06
C LEU A 887 8.06 20.49 9.16
N ILE A 888 7.65 19.29 8.74
CA ILE A 888 8.43 18.07 8.89
C ILE A 888 9.44 17.90 7.74
N ARG A 889 9.08 18.18 6.48
CA ARG A 889 9.96 17.92 5.32
C ARG A 889 10.88 19.09 5.00
N GLY A 890 10.41 20.32 5.25
CA GLY A 890 11.08 21.56 4.85
C GLY A 890 10.94 21.90 3.36
N PRO A 891 11.36 23.12 2.97
CA PRO A 891 11.19 23.59 1.60
C PRO A 891 12.24 23.01 0.63
N GLN A 892 11.86 22.77 -0.64
CA GLN A 892 12.65 22.89 -1.89
C GLN A 892 11.68 23.00 -3.10
N PRO A 893 11.86 23.80 -4.20
CA PRO A 893 13.09 24.33 -4.82
C PRO A 893 13.09 25.78 -5.46
N ALA A 894 14.29 26.18 -5.92
CA ALA A 894 14.76 27.19 -6.92
C ALA A 894 14.20 28.62 -7.06
N ALA A 895 12.90 28.89 -7.09
CA ALA A 895 12.41 30.25 -7.41
C ALA A 895 12.44 31.19 -6.19
N THR A 896 12.23 30.63 -5.00
CA THR A 896 12.36 31.30 -3.70
C THR A 896 13.84 31.52 -3.29
N VAL A 897 14.77 30.88 -4.01
CA VAL A 897 16.23 30.90 -3.77
C VAL A 897 16.84 32.26 -4.10
N ALA A 898 16.29 33.04 -5.02
CA ALA A 898 16.82 34.36 -5.36
C ALA A 898 16.66 35.37 -4.21
N THR A 899 15.49 35.39 -3.56
CA THR A 899 15.20 36.24 -2.40
C THR A 899 15.88 35.72 -1.13
N PHE A 900 15.97 34.39 -0.97
CA PHE A 900 16.68 33.73 0.14
C PHE A 900 18.21 33.88 0.06
N ASN A 901 18.81 33.86 -1.15
CA ASN A 901 20.25 34.06 -1.34
C ASN A 901 20.71 35.48 -1.04
N ALA A 902 19.80 36.45 -1.18
CA ALA A 902 20.03 37.85 -0.84
C ALA A 902 20.04 38.11 0.68
N LEU A 903 19.63 37.13 1.51
CA LEU A 903 19.67 37.23 2.97
C LEU A 903 21.08 36.94 3.52
N SER A 904 21.39 37.46 4.72
CA SER A 904 22.66 37.22 5.39
C SER A 904 22.83 35.75 5.80
N LEU A 905 24.06 35.29 6.06
CA LEU A 905 24.32 33.93 6.55
C LEU A 905 23.59 33.60 7.87
N GLN A 906 23.32 34.62 8.68
CA GLN A 906 22.61 34.50 9.96
C GLN A 906 21.10 34.32 9.74
N ASP A 907 20.55 35.01 8.73
CA ASP A 907 19.14 34.89 8.34
C ASP A 907 18.86 33.58 7.60
N LYS A 908 19.82 33.07 6.81
CA LYS A 908 19.71 31.79 6.11
C LYS A 908 19.51 30.59 7.03
N ALA A 909 20.05 30.63 8.25
CA ALA A 909 19.90 29.58 9.26
C ALA A 909 18.50 29.52 9.90
N THR A 910 17.61 30.49 9.60
CA THR A 910 16.23 30.54 10.13
C THR A 910 15.19 29.89 9.20
N PHE A 911 15.61 29.36 8.05
CA PHE A 911 14.73 28.72 7.07
C PHE A 911 15.14 27.25 6.86
N GLY A 912 14.23 26.33 7.21
CA GLY A 912 14.36 24.89 7.01
C GLY A 912 13.29 24.13 7.80
N GLY A 913 12.65 23.13 7.21
CA GLY A 913 11.81 22.19 7.97
C GLY A 913 12.67 21.17 8.72
N TRP A 914 12.04 20.38 9.57
CA TRP A 914 12.74 19.58 10.59
C TRP A 914 13.49 18.37 10.03
N GLN A 915 13.07 17.84 8.89
CA GLN A 915 13.45 16.53 8.37
C GLN A 915 13.16 15.41 9.40
N LEU A 916 13.50 14.16 9.07
CA LEU A 916 13.23 13.02 9.95
C LEU A 916 13.97 13.16 11.29
N ASP A 917 15.24 13.56 11.28
CA ASP A 917 16.06 13.73 12.48
C ASP A 917 15.50 14.81 13.42
N GLY A 918 15.05 15.94 12.85
CA GLY A 918 14.43 17.01 13.63
C GLY A 918 13.06 16.61 14.18
N TRP A 919 12.28 15.82 13.44
CA TRP A 919 11.02 15.26 13.97
C TRP A 919 11.28 14.35 15.19
N VAL A 920 12.26 13.44 15.10
CA VAL A 920 12.64 12.58 16.22
C VAL A 920 13.19 13.40 17.39
N ARG A 921 14.02 14.41 17.12
CA ARG A 921 14.55 15.33 18.13
C ARG A 921 13.44 16.12 18.84
N TRP A 922 12.42 16.56 18.12
CA TRP A 922 11.24 17.21 18.69
C TRP A 922 10.50 16.28 19.64
N LEU A 923 10.23 15.04 19.23
CA LEU A 923 9.56 14.04 20.07
C LEU A 923 10.35 13.74 21.35
N ALA A 924 11.67 13.60 21.25
CA ALA A 924 12.55 13.39 22.40
C ALA A 924 12.55 14.59 23.37
N GLY A 925 12.57 15.81 22.82
CA GLY A 925 12.44 17.04 23.61
C GLY A 925 11.08 17.14 24.31
N LEU A 926 10.00 16.80 23.60
CA LEU A 926 8.64 16.80 24.14
C LEU A 926 8.49 15.80 25.29
N ARG A 927 9.05 14.58 25.16
CA ARG A 927 9.13 13.62 26.29
C ARG A 927 9.81 14.26 27.50
N GLY A 928 10.99 14.87 27.29
CA GLY A 928 11.76 15.49 28.38
C GLY A 928 10.98 16.57 29.12
N GLU A 929 10.18 17.35 28.41
CA GLU A 929 9.36 18.40 28.99
C GLU A 929 8.20 17.85 29.82
N TYR A 930 7.47 16.88 29.27
CA TYR A 930 6.38 16.22 30.00
C TYR A 930 6.89 15.44 31.22
N GLU A 931 8.09 14.86 31.15
CA GLU A 931 8.70 14.14 32.27
C GLU A 931 9.04 15.08 33.43
N ARG A 932 9.58 16.27 33.16
CA ARG A 932 9.85 17.29 34.19
C ARG A 932 8.57 17.75 34.89
N ARG A 933 7.53 18.04 34.11
CA ARG A 933 6.20 18.44 34.64
C ARG A 933 5.57 17.34 35.50
N MET A 934 5.66 16.09 35.04
CA MET A 934 5.21 14.91 35.78
C MET A 934 5.95 14.76 37.12
N VAL A 935 7.29 14.79 37.10
CA VAL A 935 8.12 14.66 38.31
C VAL A 935 7.77 15.73 39.34
N LEU A 936 7.59 16.98 38.89
CA LEU A 936 7.23 18.11 39.75
C LEU A 936 5.87 17.89 40.43
N MET A 937 4.83 17.58 39.66
CA MET A 937 3.49 17.32 40.20
C MET A 937 3.49 16.14 41.16
N CYS A 938 4.07 15.00 40.77
CA CYS A 938 4.13 13.79 41.61
C CYS A 938 4.89 14.03 42.92
N SER A 939 5.99 14.78 42.89
CA SER A 939 6.75 15.11 44.11
C SER A 939 5.91 15.90 45.12
N ILE A 940 5.14 16.90 44.65
CA ILE A 940 4.25 17.71 45.49
C ILE A 940 3.10 16.87 46.07
N LEU A 941 2.53 15.96 45.27
CA LEU A 941 1.49 15.04 45.71
C LEU A 941 2.03 14.08 46.78
N GLU A 942 3.25 13.55 46.61
CA GLU A 942 3.88 12.59 47.53
C GLU A 942 4.06 13.20 48.94
N GLU A 943 4.49 14.46 49.02
CA GLU A 943 4.62 15.24 50.26
C GLU A 943 3.30 15.34 51.07
N ASN A 944 2.15 15.14 50.42
CA ASN A 944 0.82 15.42 50.98
C ASN A 944 -0.13 14.21 50.94
N THR A 945 0.42 12.99 50.87
CA THR A 945 -0.35 11.74 50.89
C THR A 945 -1.06 11.46 52.22
N PHE A 946 -0.64 12.12 53.30
CA PHE A 946 -1.20 11.98 54.64
C PHE A 946 -1.60 13.32 55.25
N GLN A 947 -2.69 13.30 56.03
CA GLN A 947 -2.98 14.35 57.01
C GLN A 947 -2.28 14.00 58.32
N LEU A 948 -1.45 14.93 58.82
CA LEU A 948 -0.84 14.83 60.14
C LEU A 948 -1.64 15.63 61.15
N LYS A 949 -2.05 15.00 62.24
CA LYS A 949 -2.74 15.65 63.36
C LYS A 949 -1.92 15.45 64.64
N GLN A 950 -1.39 16.54 65.16
CA GLN A 950 -0.74 16.56 66.47
C GLN A 950 -1.80 16.84 67.54
N SER A 951 -1.86 16.00 68.56
CA SER A 951 -2.74 16.19 69.71
C SER A 951 -2.34 17.45 70.47
N THR A 952 -3.30 18.30 70.89
CA THR A 952 -2.99 19.42 71.80
C THR A 952 -2.61 18.87 73.17
N PRO A 953 -1.41 19.14 73.71
CA PRO A 953 -1.00 18.62 75.01
C PRO A 953 -1.91 19.19 76.12
N ILE A 954 -2.46 18.32 76.96
CA ILE A 954 -3.32 18.74 78.09
C ILE A 954 -2.46 19.39 79.20
N ARG A 955 -1.16 19.09 79.26
CA ARG A 955 -0.18 19.66 80.19
C ARG A 955 1.12 20.02 79.47
N GLN A 956 1.80 21.06 79.95
CA GLN A 956 3.05 21.57 79.36
C GLN A 956 4.19 20.55 79.37
N THR A 957 4.15 19.57 80.28
CA THR A 957 5.09 18.44 80.38
C THR A 957 4.88 17.35 79.34
N ASP A 958 3.71 17.31 78.69
CA ASP A 958 3.35 16.26 77.72
C ASP A 958 3.66 16.70 76.27
N ALA A 959 4.23 17.90 76.11
CA ALA A 959 4.54 18.48 74.79
C ALA A 959 5.56 17.65 73.99
N GLU A 960 6.42 16.89 74.67
CA GLU A 960 7.42 16.00 74.03
C GLU A 960 6.83 14.66 73.54
N TRP A 961 5.61 14.27 73.97
CA TRP A 961 4.98 12.96 73.68
C TRP A 961 3.67 13.07 72.92
N GLY A 962 3.47 14.15 72.14
CA GLY A 962 2.26 14.33 71.36
C GLY A 962 2.03 13.18 70.37
N VAL A 963 0.95 12.43 70.53
CA VAL A 963 0.54 11.39 69.57
C VAL A 963 0.24 12.07 68.23
N ILE A 964 1.05 11.78 67.21
CA ILE A 964 0.82 12.18 65.82
C ILE A 964 -0.05 11.10 65.18
N THR A 965 -1.29 11.46 64.89
CA THR A 965 -2.16 10.59 64.07
C THR A 965 -1.86 10.86 62.60
N LYS A 966 -1.53 9.82 61.84
CA LYS A 966 -1.22 9.87 60.41
C LYS A 966 -2.37 9.23 59.63
N THR A 967 -3.24 10.04 59.04
CA THR A 967 -4.39 9.57 58.25
C THR A 967 -4.05 9.64 56.77
N ARG A 968 -4.18 8.54 56.03
CA ARG A 968 -3.94 8.53 54.58
C ARG A 968 -5.11 9.16 53.85
N ILE A 969 -4.84 10.16 53.02
CA ILE A 969 -5.87 10.92 52.30
C ILE A 969 -5.75 10.77 50.78
N LEU A 970 -4.54 10.50 50.27
CA LEU A 970 -4.27 10.31 48.85
C LEU A 970 -3.33 9.12 48.65
N SER A 971 -3.58 8.33 47.61
CA SER A 971 -2.63 7.34 47.08
C SER A 971 -2.61 7.43 45.56
N PHE A 972 -1.44 7.26 44.94
CA PHE A 972 -1.29 7.26 43.49
C PHE A 972 -0.02 6.51 43.09
N ASP A 973 0.02 6.05 41.85
CA ASP A 973 1.24 5.57 41.23
C ASP A 973 1.85 6.70 40.39
N TRP A 974 3.18 6.79 40.40
CA TRP A 974 3.87 7.76 39.55
C TRP A 974 3.63 7.40 38.09
N ALA A 975 3.16 8.39 37.32
CA ALA A 975 2.89 8.22 35.91
C ALA A 975 4.15 7.74 35.19
N ARG A 976 4.03 6.62 34.48
CA ARG A 976 5.15 6.06 33.71
C ARG A 976 5.18 6.59 32.28
N GLY A 977 4.09 7.21 31.84
CA GLY A 977 4.01 7.90 30.57
C GLY A 977 2.71 8.67 30.43
N GLY A 978 2.56 9.37 29.31
CA GLY A 978 1.36 10.14 29.01
C GLY A 978 1.35 11.52 29.66
N MET A 979 0.19 11.94 30.13
CA MET A 979 -0.03 13.30 30.64
C MET A 979 -0.93 13.38 31.86
N PHE A 980 -1.14 12.24 32.51
CA PHE A 980 -2.09 12.10 33.61
C PHE A 980 -1.47 11.44 34.83
N VAL A 981 -1.90 11.85 36.01
CA VAL A 981 -1.69 11.13 37.27
C VAL A 981 -3.07 10.65 37.73
N TRP A 982 -3.17 9.37 38.04
CA TRP A 982 -4.38 8.74 38.55
C TRP A 982 -4.27 8.56 40.05
N ALA A 983 -5.04 9.34 40.79
CA ALA A 983 -4.97 9.36 42.23
C ALA A 983 -6.28 8.84 42.85
N ARG A 984 -6.13 7.95 43.84
CA ARG A 984 -7.20 7.54 44.75
C ARG A 984 -7.27 8.54 45.90
N VAL A 985 -8.44 9.13 46.09
CA VAL A 985 -8.77 9.96 47.25
C VAL A 985 -9.52 9.08 48.24
N HIS A 986 -9.00 8.97 49.47
CA HIS A 986 -9.51 8.03 50.47
C HIS A 986 -10.67 8.61 51.29
N PHE A 987 -11.80 8.95 50.66
CA PHE A 987 -12.95 9.56 51.35
C PHE A 987 -13.48 8.72 52.53
N GLU A 988 -13.27 7.41 52.51
CA GLU A 988 -13.52 6.50 53.63
C GLU A 988 -12.80 6.91 54.93
N ASN A 989 -11.69 7.64 54.81
CA ASN A 989 -10.91 8.15 55.94
C ASN A 989 -11.30 9.59 56.32
N HIS A 990 -12.34 10.17 55.71
CA HIS A 990 -12.83 11.50 56.06
C HIS A 990 -13.55 11.47 57.43
N PRO A 991 -13.37 12.46 58.33
CA PRO A 991 -14.02 12.46 59.66
C PRO A 991 -15.55 12.39 59.64
N LEU A 992 -16.17 12.73 58.52
CA LEU A 992 -17.62 12.74 58.31
C LEU A 992 -18.12 11.59 57.43
N PHE A 993 -17.27 10.62 57.09
CA PHE A 993 -17.71 9.44 56.35
C PHE A 993 -18.83 8.71 57.12
N GLU A 994 -19.92 8.41 56.44
CA GLU A 994 -21.15 7.81 57.01
C GLU A 994 -21.91 8.68 58.04
N ALA A 995 -21.55 9.96 58.20
CA ALA A 995 -22.34 10.87 59.04
C ALA A 995 -23.73 11.14 58.44
N LYS A 996 -24.75 11.30 59.29
CA LYS A 996 -26.12 11.59 58.87
C LYS A 996 -26.35 13.09 58.74
N GLY A 997 -26.99 13.50 57.64
CA GLY A 997 -27.33 14.88 57.34
C GLY A 997 -28.83 15.19 57.42
N VAL A 998 -29.17 16.44 57.13
CA VAL A 998 -30.55 16.96 57.04
C VAL A 998 -31.08 16.86 55.61
N ASP A 999 -30.27 17.27 54.64
CA ASP A 999 -30.61 17.27 53.20
C ASP A 999 -30.11 15.99 52.52
N VAL A 1000 -28.99 15.42 53.01
CA VAL A 1000 -28.39 14.18 52.48
C VAL A 1000 -28.49 13.08 53.54
N PRO A 1001 -29.14 11.92 53.26
CA PRO A 1001 -29.37 10.88 54.26
C PRO A 1001 -28.10 10.39 54.96
N VAL A 1002 -27.02 10.20 54.20
CA VAL A 1002 -25.70 9.74 54.67
C VAL A 1002 -24.63 10.37 53.78
N LEU A 1003 -23.57 10.90 54.40
CA LEU A 1003 -22.36 11.34 53.70
C LEU A 1003 -21.46 10.15 53.33
N ASP A 1004 -21.87 9.42 52.30
CA ASP A 1004 -21.12 8.32 51.73
C ASP A 1004 -19.98 8.80 50.79
N GLY A 1005 -19.26 7.86 50.20
CA GLY A 1005 -18.15 8.13 49.29
C GLY A 1005 -18.55 9.04 48.11
N PRO A 1006 -19.59 8.70 47.33
CA PRO A 1006 -20.12 9.56 46.27
C PRO A 1006 -20.50 10.97 46.73
N ALA A 1007 -21.19 11.11 47.88
CA ALA A 1007 -21.57 12.41 48.42
C ALA A 1007 -20.33 13.28 48.74
N LEU A 1008 -19.33 12.71 49.40
CA LEU A 1008 -18.08 13.41 49.73
C LEU A 1008 -17.25 13.73 48.49
N ALA A 1009 -17.22 12.85 47.48
CA ALA A 1009 -16.55 13.10 46.22
C ALA A 1009 -17.18 14.27 45.43
N ASN A 1010 -18.51 14.37 45.44
CA ASN A 1010 -19.24 15.48 44.85
C ASN A 1010 -18.97 16.80 45.60
N ALA A 1011 -18.98 16.78 46.93
CA ALA A 1011 -18.63 17.94 47.75
C ALA A 1011 -17.18 18.40 47.50
N TRP A 1012 -16.26 17.46 47.40
CA TRP A 1012 -14.85 17.71 47.07
C TRP A 1012 -14.69 18.41 45.73
N LEU A 1013 -15.41 17.97 44.69
CA LEU A 1013 -15.34 18.58 43.36
C LEU A 1013 -15.68 20.07 43.40
N ILE A 1014 -16.74 20.47 44.11
CA ILE A 1014 -17.09 21.90 44.27
C ILE A 1014 -16.08 22.61 45.15
N PHE A 1015 -15.66 21.99 46.26
CA PHE A 1015 -14.72 22.61 47.20
C PHE A 1015 -13.40 23.04 46.55
N THR A 1016 -12.88 22.25 45.60
CA THR A 1016 -11.64 22.63 44.90
C THR A 1016 -11.83 23.79 43.93
N THR A 1017 -13.05 24.05 43.46
CA THR A 1017 -13.36 25.19 42.56
C THR A 1017 -13.50 26.52 43.28
N HIS A 1018 -13.64 26.53 44.61
CA HIS A 1018 -13.75 27.75 45.40
C HIS A 1018 -12.39 28.42 45.64
N ALA A 1019 -12.38 29.74 45.77
CA ALA A 1019 -11.20 30.45 46.24
C ALA A 1019 -10.89 30.07 47.71
N PRO A 1020 -9.61 29.89 48.10
CA PRO A 1020 -8.39 30.16 47.34
C PRO A 1020 -7.84 28.93 46.56
N ASN A 1021 -8.60 27.82 46.48
CA ASN A 1021 -8.12 26.58 45.87
C ASN A 1021 -8.05 26.73 44.34
N LEU A 1022 -9.18 27.01 43.69
CA LEU A 1022 -9.28 27.24 42.23
C LEU A 1022 -8.54 26.16 41.42
N VAL A 1023 -8.78 24.88 41.69
CA VAL A 1023 -8.22 23.74 40.96
C VAL A 1023 -9.34 22.81 40.52
N LEU A 1024 -9.23 22.30 39.28
CA LEU A 1024 -10.16 21.32 38.73
C LEU A 1024 -9.44 20.01 38.42
N GLY A 1025 -9.87 18.93 39.07
CA GLY A 1025 -9.52 17.56 38.69
C GLY A 1025 -10.66 16.92 37.90
N SER A 1026 -10.36 15.90 37.09
CA SER A 1026 -11.43 15.12 36.43
C SER A 1026 -11.89 13.98 37.36
N PRO A 1027 -13.17 13.92 37.78
CA PRO A 1027 -13.68 12.84 38.62
C PRO A 1027 -13.52 11.47 37.94
N GLY A 1028 -13.13 10.46 38.71
CA GLY A 1028 -12.90 9.10 38.21
C GLY A 1028 -14.15 8.44 37.64
N ALA A 1029 -15.32 8.78 38.18
CA ALA A 1029 -16.64 8.34 37.75
C ALA A 1029 -16.94 8.60 36.25
N MET A 1030 -16.28 9.60 35.65
CA MET A 1030 -16.41 9.92 34.22
C MET A 1030 -15.72 8.88 33.32
N PHE A 1031 -14.76 8.12 33.86
CA PHE A 1031 -13.95 7.16 33.13
C PHE A 1031 -14.36 5.71 33.40
N SER A 1032 -15.33 5.47 34.28
CA SER A 1032 -15.84 4.12 34.56
C SER A 1032 -16.45 3.50 33.31
N ALA A 1033 -16.02 2.29 32.96
CA ALA A 1033 -16.51 1.55 31.80
C ALA A 1033 -18.01 1.26 31.90
N THR A 1034 -18.50 0.94 33.10
CA THR A 1034 -19.91 0.61 33.37
C THR A 1034 -20.50 1.43 34.54
N PRO A 1035 -21.85 1.53 34.64
CA PRO A 1035 -22.51 2.16 35.78
C PRO A 1035 -22.17 1.53 37.13
N GLU A 1036 -21.95 0.22 37.18
CA GLU A 1036 -21.61 -0.51 38.40
C GLU A 1036 -20.23 -0.06 38.91
N ILE A 1037 -19.22 -0.03 38.02
CA ILE A 1037 -17.88 0.47 38.36
C ILE A 1037 -17.94 1.93 38.82
N ARG A 1038 -18.81 2.74 38.21
CA ARG A 1038 -19.03 4.13 38.62
C ARG A 1038 -19.53 4.22 40.06
N ALA A 1039 -20.52 3.41 40.41
CA ALA A 1039 -21.15 3.40 41.72
C ALA A 1039 -20.22 2.83 42.81
N GLU A 1040 -19.49 1.76 42.51
CA GLU A 1040 -18.69 1.04 43.49
C GLU A 1040 -17.33 1.68 43.76
N ARG A 1041 -16.63 2.12 42.70
CA ARG A 1041 -15.21 2.56 42.81
C ARG A 1041 -14.92 3.89 42.14
N GLY A 1042 -15.70 4.31 41.14
CA GLY A 1042 -15.38 5.47 40.31
C GLY A 1042 -15.27 6.78 41.09
N TRP A 1043 -16.09 6.94 42.13
CA TRP A 1043 -16.08 8.12 43.00
C TRP A 1043 -14.77 8.29 43.79
N SER A 1044 -14.01 7.23 44.05
CA SER A 1044 -12.78 7.32 44.87
C SER A 1044 -11.55 7.79 44.09
N TYR A 1045 -11.67 8.07 42.79
CA TYR A 1045 -10.54 8.43 41.95
C TYR A 1045 -10.67 9.81 41.33
N VAL A 1046 -9.53 10.39 41.00
CA VAL A 1046 -9.40 11.66 40.27
C VAL A 1046 -8.22 11.55 39.31
N ARG A 1047 -8.42 12.07 38.09
CA ARG A 1047 -7.34 12.23 37.11
C ARG A 1047 -6.84 13.67 37.13
N LEU A 1048 -5.55 13.85 37.36
CA LEU A 1048 -4.86 15.14 37.30
C LEU A 1048 -4.03 15.21 36.03
N CYS A 1049 -4.09 16.34 35.32
CA CYS A 1049 -3.38 16.53 34.06
C CYS A 1049 -2.21 17.50 34.26
N PHE A 1050 -0.99 17.09 33.90
CA PHE A 1050 0.21 17.94 33.99
C PHE A 1050 0.60 18.58 32.65
N ALA A 1051 -0.27 18.51 31.63
CA ALA A 1051 -0.02 19.09 30.32
C ALA A 1051 -0.76 20.41 30.04
N ALA A 1052 -1.89 20.66 30.72
CA ALA A 1052 -2.80 21.75 30.36
C ALA A 1052 -2.34 23.13 30.86
N GLU A 1053 -1.69 23.18 32.03
CA GLU A 1053 -1.26 24.42 32.67
C GLU A 1053 0.10 24.90 32.17
N SER A 1054 0.42 26.18 32.41
CA SER A 1054 1.75 26.74 32.15
C SER A 1054 2.79 26.17 33.14
N ASP A 1055 4.08 26.28 32.80
CA ASP A 1055 5.16 25.78 33.65
C ASP A 1055 5.12 26.41 35.06
N GLU A 1056 4.81 27.70 35.15
CA GLU A 1056 4.70 28.42 36.42
C GLU A 1056 3.50 27.94 37.25
N ASN A 1057 2.41 27.55 36.58
CA ASN A 1057 1.17 27.15 37.24
C ASN A 1057 1.12 25.67 37.60
N ILE A 1058 1.92 24.79 37.00
CA ILE A 1058 1.96 23.38 37.38
C ILE A 1058 2.33 23.22 38.85
N GLU A 1059 3.36 23.94 39.31
CA GLU A 1059 3.76 23.90 40.72
C GLU A 1059 2.67 24.51 41.62
N ALA A 1060 2.28 25.75 41.32
CA ALA A 1060 1.33 26.51 42.14
C ALA A 1060 -0.03 25.80 42.23
N GLY A 1061 -0.54 25.28 41.10
CA GLY A 1061 -1.77 24.52 41.02
C GLY A 1061 -1.70 23.21 41.80
N SER A 1062 -0.61 22.45 41.66
CA SER A 1062 -0.39 21.22 42.43
C SER A 1062 -0.36 21.48 43.93
N ARG A 1063 0.30 22.56 44.37
CA ARG A 1063 0.33 22.99 45.77
C ARG A 1063 -1.06 23.43 46.26
N ARG A 1064 -1.82 24.18 45.47
CA ARG A 1064 -3.21 24.54 45.82
C ARG A 1064 -4.09 23.30 45.96
N TYR A 1065 -3.93 22.31 45.09
CA TYR A 1065 -4.68 21.06 45.13
C TYR A 1065 -4.45 20.27 46.43
N VAL A 1066 -3.18 20.03 46.79
CA VAL A 1066 -2.86 19.31 48.04
C VAL A 1066 -3.25 20.09 49.29
N ASN A 1067 -3.11 21.42 49.27
CA ASN A 1067 -3.58 22.28 50.36
C ASN A 1067 -5.10 22.22 50.52
N ALA A 1068 -5.85 22.18 49.40
CA ALA A 1068 -7.30 21.98 49.42
C ALA A 1068 -7.64 20.63 50.06
N LEU A 1069 -6.92 19.57 49.71
CA LEU A 1069 -7.13 18.23 50.27
C LEU A 1069 -6.94 18.22 51.79
N GLN A 1070 -5.87 18.85 52.27
CA GLN A 1070 -5.59 19.00 53.70
C GLN A 1070 -6.68 19.80 54.44
N LYS A 1071 -7.24 20.84 53.80
CA LYS A 1071 -8.33 21.66 54.36
C LYS A 1071 -9.67 20.94 54.37
N PHE A 1072 -10.00 20.22 53.29
CA PHE A 1072 -11.24 19.46 53.18
C PHE A 1072 -11.34 18.44 54.31
N TRP A 1073 -10.25 17.71 54.58
CA TRP A 1073 -10.16 16.77 55.72
C TRP A 1073 -10.20 17.42 57.12
N ARG A 1074 -10.24 18.75 57.22
CA ARG A 1074 -10.42 19.47 58.50
C ARG A 1074 -11.87 19.89 58.73
N ILE A 1075 -12.76 19.73 57.75
CA ILE A 1075 -14.19 19.98 57.88
C ILE A 1075 -14.79 18.95 58.84
N LYS A 1076 -15.56 19.42 59.83
CA LYS A 1076 -16.15 18.59 60.90
C LYS A 1076 -17.66 18.77 61.05
N GLU A 1077 -18.25 19.70 60.30
CA GLU A 1077 -19.67 19.99 60.36
C GLU A 1077 -20.38 19.45 59.12
N VAL A 1078 -21.40 18.62 59.32
CA VAL A 1078 -22.16 17.99 58.21
C VAL A 1078 -22.81 19.04 57.31
N ALA A 1079 -23.35 20.12 57.89
CA ALA A 1079 -24.00 21.21 57.16
C ALA A 1079 -23.07 21.91 56.15
N GLU A 1080 -21.76 21.93 56.39
CA GLU A 1080 -20.79 22.54 55.47
C GLU A 1080 -20.62 21.67 54.20
N ILE A 1081 -20.64 20.35 54.35
CA ILE A 1081 -20.58 19.39 53.24
C ILE A 1081 -21.90 19.41 52.44
N GLU A 1082 -23.05 19.42 53.12
CA GLU A 1082 -24.36 19.48 52.46
C GLU A 1082 -24.52 20.74 51.61
N LYS A 1083 -24.00 21.88 52.08
CA LYS A 1083 -23.98 23.13 51.31
C LYS A 1083 -23.24 22.97 49.97
N LEU A 1084 -22.09 22.30 49.96
CA LEU A 1084 -21.31 22.06 48.74
C LEU A 1084 -22.03 21.11 47.78
N ILE A 1085 -22.71 20.09 48.30
CA ILE A 1085 -23.49 19.14 47.48
C ILE A 1085 -24.68 19.85 46.83
N ASN A 1086 -25.42 20.65 47.60
CA ASN A 1086 -26.55 21.42 47.10
C ASN A 1086 -26.12 22.44 46.03
N GLU A 1087 -24.95 23.06 46.20
CA GLU A 1087 -24.37 23.94 45.19
C GLU A 1087 -24.07 23.19 43.88
N LEU A 1088 -23.49 21.99 43.95
CA LEU A 1088 -23.25 21.17 42.76
C LEU A 1088 -24.54 20.86 41.99
N ALA A 1089 -25.62 20.53 42.70
CA ALA A 1089 -26.91 20.26 42.09
C ALA A 1089 -27.45 21.46 41.30
N VAL A 1090 -27.25 22.69 41.80
CA VAL A 1090 -27.62 23.91 41.07
C VAL A 1090 -26.76 24.12 39.83
N VAL A 1091 -25.47 23.77 39.90
CA VAL A 1091 -24.52 23.96 38.78
C VAL A 1091 -24.75 22.96 37.65
N LEU A 1092 -25.12 21.72 37.95
CA LEU A 1092 -25.29 20.67 36.94
C LEU A 1092 -26.65 20.70 36.21
N GLY A 1093 -27.58 21.54 36.65
CA GLY A 1093 -28.95 21.60 36.13
C GLY A 1093 -29.76 20.38 36.54
#